data_AF-A0A660V077-F1
#
_entry.id   AF-A0A660V077-F1
#
_cell.length_a   1.000
_cell.length_b   1.000
_cell.length_c   1.000
_cell.angle_alpha   90.00
_cell.angle_beta   90.00
_cell.angle_gamma   90.00
#
_symmetry.space_group_name_H-M   'P 1'
#
loop_
_entity.id
_entity.type
_entity.pdbx_description
1 polymer ?
#
loop_
_entity_poly.entity_id
_entity_poly.type
_entity_poly.pdbx_seq_one_letter_code
_entity_poly.pdbx_strand_id
1 'polypeptide(L)'
;MKNSCTTKIIITAGLAVFVVAGLCSAVTSKITRHSSAADLLKGETAGTVIDSEGTIKLAREATEIDCGRLLKDIWIINAIVADSAGSIYLGTSPNGDIIKYAEGKATRLYPLKSKQAPAGETESTDPNAPKADEVFVNEHIFAMALDSAGRLLAAVSGKNCRLMRLDAGEFETIYSPPDATYILAVSLDDLGNIYLGTGPEGKIYRLDPAGENPQLVYDSRDKNILSLIIGKDDFVYAGCDRRGLVYKINPATGAATVLYDSAQTEITSLLLDERDALYVSATSAEAVKNQLKFTSISVATPPGRPDTETKPDETGKETGSTTLNIANTSEEKVKQDASAVPAAKRGTPPKEASHIYKIDPRGFVTDVFSEKAVFFALIQQDAQLLLGTGNEAQLFTIDPETEQKAIAYKDKEASQVTALANVGDELYLGTSNPAKLIRLSKSFAPSGTFTSDLVDAGQPSMWGKLQIDADIPAACRVLMSARSGNVEDPNDPTFSPWTQAVEVTEATQLTCPLSRFCQYKLTLETAEAGQTPVIRKIAVPHVVPNLAPRLLSVTAARGDKNKPGQFHIKYKAEDDNNDTLIYKIEFRKLGRAEWIKLEDDFDKPRFEWDTKTVEDGRYEVRVTASDERSNTTATKLSGSRISDPFVIDNTAPVITDSKLKTQNPVLSAAEGSKLTLSLEIKDEFTVIGKVSYTVDSNADWVSALPDDMVYDTTT
;
A
#
# COMPACT_ATOMS: atom_id res chain seq x y z
N MET A 1 -78.34 -8.44 26.35
CA MET A 1 -79.01 -7.16 25.99
C MET A 1 -78.45 -6.05 26.86
N LYS A 2 -78.19 -4.89 26.26
CA LYS A 2 -77.88 -3.55 26.84
C LYS A 2 -76.45 -3.27 27.38
N ASN A 3 -75.72 -2.51 26.55
CA ASN A 3 -74.90 -1.31 26.78
C ASN A 3 -74.27 -1.02 28.16
N SER A 4 -72.95 -0.76 28.15
CA SER A 4 -72.29 0.42 28.76
C SER A 4 -70.81 0.42 28.33
N CYS A 5 -70.36 1.31 27.45
CA CYS A 5 -69.80 2.64 27.75
C CYS A 5 -68.63 2.58 28.76
N THR A 6 -67.40 2.67 28.24
CA THR A 6 -66.15 2.67 29.02
C THR A 6 -65.54 4.07 29.02
N THR A 7 -65.42 4.64 30.20
CA THR A 7 -64.88 5.99 30.47
C THR A 7 -63.37 5.94 30.62
N LYS A 8 -62.68 6.90 30.00
CA LYS A 8 -61.24 7.17 30.09
C LYS A 8 -60.81 7.57 31.51
N ILE A 9 -59.65 7.10 31.94
CA ILE A 9 -58.84 7.77 32.97
C ILE A 9 -57.43 7.95 32.40
N ILE A 10 -57.03 9.21 32.27
CA ILE A 10 -55.70 9.68 31.91
C ILE A 10 -54.94 9.89 33.23
N ILE A 11 -53.78 9.26 33.40
CA ILE A 11 -52.81 9.63 34.43
C ILE A 11 -51.54 10.08 33.71
N THR A 12 -51.32 11.39 33.76
CA THR A 12 -50.12 12.06 33.25
C THR A 12 -49.05 12.00 34.34
N ALA A 13 -47.96 11.27 34.11
CA ALA A 13 -46.73 11.40 34.89
C ALA A 13 -45.67 12.01 33.98
N GLY A 14 -45.42 13.31 34.17
CA GLY A 14 -44.38 14.05 33.47
C GLY A 14 -43.01 13.66 34.00
N LEU A 15 -42.15 13.18 33.11
CA LEU A 15 -40.70 13.21 33.29
C LEU A 15 -40.14 14.07 32.15
N ALA A 16 -39.88 15.34 32.45
CA ALA A 16 -39.19 16.25 31.54
C ALA A 16 -37.71 15.87 31.51
N VAL A 17 -37.33 15.05 30.54
CA VAL A 17 -35.92 14.89 30.15
C VAL A 17 -35.60 16.05 29.21
N PHE A 18 -34.86 17.04 29.72
CA PHE A 18 -34.22 18.05 28.89
C PHE A 18 -33.10 17.38 28.08
N VAL A 19 -33.44 16.89 26.89
CA VAL A 19 -32.45 16.66 25.84
C VAL A 19 -32.15 18.03 25.25
N VAL A 20 -31.04 18.64 25.66
CA VAL A 20 -30.47 19.77 24.92
C VAL A 20 -29.86 19.19 23.66
N ALA A 21 -30.70 18.95 22.64
CA ALA A 21 -30.24 18.73 21.29
C ALA A 21 -29.70 20.08 20.79
N GLY A 22 -28.38 20.24 20.81
CA GLY A 22 -27.72 21.34 20.11
C GLY A 22 -28.08 21.22 18.63
N LEU A 23 -28.99 22.06 18.16
CA LEU A 23 -29.30 22.21 16.74
C LEU A 23 -28.11 22.91 16.06
N CYS A 24 -27.05 22.16 15.80
CA CYS A 24 -26.03 22.56 14.83
C CYS A 24 -26.68 22.49 13.45
N SER A 25 -27.12 23.64 12.95
CA SER A 25 -27.70 23.75 11.62
C SER A 25 -26.56 23.57 10.59
N ALA A 26 -26.50 22.36 10.03
CA ALA A 26 -25.55 21.88 9.02
C ALA A 26 -25.69 22.62 7.69
N VAL A 27 -24.60 22.81 6.95
CA VAL A 27 -24.68 23.63 5.72
C VAL A 27 -24.00 23.03 4.48
N THR A 28 -22.99 22.15 4.60
CA THR A 28 -22.53 21.34 3.46
C THR A 28 -22.18 19.91 3.86
N SER A 29 -22.74 18.93 3.15
CA SER A 29 -22.40 17.51 3.30
C SER A 29 -21.29 17.13 2.34
N LYS A 30 -20.19 16.59 2.84
CA LYS A 30 -19.14 15.96 2.04
C LYS A 30 -19.37 14.44 2.02
N ILE A 31 -18.98 13.78 0.93
CA ILE A 31 -19.14 12.33 0.76
C ILE A 31 -17.79 11.73 0.38
N THR A 32 -17.23 10.91 1.27
CA THR A 32 -16.07 10.08 0.94
C THR A 32 -16.57 8.82 0.25
N ARG A 33 -16.04 8.50 -0.94
CA ARG A 33 -16.42 7.31 -1.71
C ARG A 33 -15.25 6.36 -1.79
N HIS A 34 -15.47 5.10 -1.44
CA HIS A 34 -14.55 4.00 -1.72
C HIS A 34 -15.16 3.18 -2.85
N SER A 35 -14.57 3.26 -4.04
CA SER A 35 -15.12 2.64 -5.26
C SER A 35 -14.04 2.07 -6.18
N SER A 36 -12.82 1.95 -5.69
CA SER A 36 -11.69 1.36 -6.40
C SER A 36 -10.96 0.35 -5.53
N ALA A 37 -10.27 -0.61 -6.14
CA ALA A 37 -9.42 -1.54 -5.42
C ALA A 37 -8.37 -0.81 -4.56
N ALA A 38 -7.80 0.28 -5.07
CA ALA A 38 -6.80 1.08 -4.35
C ALA A 38 -7.36 1.74 -3.07
N ASP A 39 -8.65 2.12 -3.06
CA ASP A 39 -9.29 2.68 -1.85
C ASP A 39 -9.56 1.59 -0.82
N LEU A 40 -10.04 0.43 -1.28
CA LEU A 40 -10.46 -0.66 -0.41
C LEU A 40 -9.28 -1.45 0.16
N LEU A 41 -8.20 -1.62 -0.61
CA LEU A 41 -6.98 -2.33 -0.18
C LEU A 41 -6.21 -1.61 0.93
N LYS A 42 -6.53 -0.35 1.24
CA LYS A 42 -6.03 0.34 2.44
C LYS A 42 -6.67 -0.19 3.72
N GLY A 43 -7.85 -0.80 3.60
CA GLY A 43 -8.54 -1.46 4.72
C GLY A 43 -7.99 -2.86 5.02
N GLU A 44 -8.49 -3.45 6.09
CA GLU A 44 -8.12 -4.78 6.54
C GLU A 44 -9.23 -5.80 6.25
N THR A 45 -8.87 -6.92 5.65
CA THR A 45 -9.78 -8.04 5.36
C THR A 45 -9.52 -9.21 6.30
N ALA A 46 -10.57 -9.86 6.80
CA ALA A 46 -10.49 -11.14 7.50
C ALA A 46 -11.67 -12.03 7.09
N GLY A 47 -11.41 -13.14 6.39
CA GLY A 47 -12.49 -13.95 5.80
C GLY A 47 -13.23 -13.26 4.65
N THR A 48 -12.72 -12.13 4.16
CA THR A 48 -13.17 -11.41 2.97
C THR A 48 -12.00 -11.20 2.03
N VAL A 49 -12.29 -10.92 0.77
CA VAL A 49 -11.29 -10.64 -0.27
C VAL A 49 -11.72 -9.45 -1.10
N ILE A 50 -10.74 -8.74 -1.66
CA ILE A 50 -10.93 -7.63 -2.59
C ILE A 50 -10.35 -8.05 -3.95
N ASP A 51 -11.15 -7.94 -5.00
CA ASP A 51 -10.69 -8.23 -6.37
C ASP A 51 -10.09 -7.00 -7.06
N SER A 52 -9.57 -7.19 -8.27
CA SER A 52 -8.97 -6.12 -9.08
C SER A 52 -9.95 -5.01 -9.48
N GLU A 53 -11.25 -5.28 -9.48
CA GLU A 53 -12.28 -4.29 -9.79
C GLU A 53 -12.65 -3.44 -8.55
N GLY A 54 -12.17 -3.82 -7.37
CA GLY A 54 -12.50 -3.15 -6.12
C GLY A 54 -13.86 -3.59 -5.58
N THR A 55 -14.18 -4.88 -5.66
CA THR A 55 -15.34 -5.45 -4.99
C THR A 55 -14.95 -6.25 -3.76
N ILE A 56 -15.73 -6.15 -2.68
CA ILE A 56 -15.57 -6.96 -1.46
C ILE A 56 -16.54 -8.13 -1.51
N LYS A 57 -16.02 -9.34 -1.28
CA LYS A 57 -16.80 -10.56 -1.12
C LYS A 57 -16.22 -11.46 -0.02
N LEU A 58 -16.95 -12.50 0.37
CA LEU A 58 -16.42 -13.52 1.27
C LEU A 58 -15.24 -14.24 0.61
N ALA A 59 -14.23 -14.58 1.41
CA ALA A 59 -13.15 -15.47 0.99
C ALA A 59 -13.66 -16.90 0.85
N ARG A 60 -12.94 -17.74 0.11
CA ARG A 60 -13.14 -19.20 0.16
C ARG A 60 -12.87 -19.70 1.58
N GLU A 61 -13.63 -20.70 2.03
CA GLU A 61 -13.44 -21.31 3.33
C GLU A 61 -12.07 -22.00 3.39
N ALA A 62 -11.23 -21.54 4.32
CA ALA A 62 -9.89 -22.07 4.53
C ALA A 62 -9.81 -22.75 5.90
N THR A 63 -9.31 -23.98 5.94
CA THR A 63 -9.08 -24.74 7.17
C THR A 63 -7.61 -25.11 7.27
N GLU A 64 -6.95 -24.75 8.37
CA GLU A 64 -5.63 -25.28 8.69
C GLU A 64 -5.78 -26.74 9.15
N ILE A 65 -5.08 -27.65 8.47
CA ILE A 65 -5.12 -29.08 8.76
C ILE A 65 -4.15 -29.39 9.90
N ASP A 66 -4.68 -29.94 11.00
CA ASP A 66 -3.85 -30.36 12.13
C ASP A 66 -2.97 -31.56 11.74
N CYS A 67 -1.69 -31.29 11.55
CA CYS A 67 -0.66 -32.31 11.31
C CYS A 67 0.07 -32.71 12.61
N GLY A 68 -0.46 -32.32 13.78
CA GLY A 68 0.14 -32.53 15.08
C GLY A 68 1.54 -31.91 15.19
N ARG A 69 2.47 -32.65 15.80
CA ARG A 69 3.87 -32.20 15.96
C ARG A 69 4.71 -32.38 14.69
N LEU A 70 4.17 -32.97 13.62
CA LEU A 70 4.95 -33.33 12.43
C LEU A 70 5.48 -32.11 11.67
N LEU A 71 4.78 -30.98 11.72
CA LEU A 71 5.21 -29.73 11.07
C LEU A 71 6.02 -28.80 12.00
N LYS A 72 6.25 -29.17 13.26
CA LYS A 72 6.83 -28.26 14.27
C LYS A 72 8.25 -27.82 13.91
N ASP A 73 9.06 -28.75 13.42
CA ASP A 73 10.47 -28.51 13.07
C ASP A 73 10.66 -28.38 11.55
N ILE A 74 9.55 -28.18 10.82
CA ILE A 74 9.50 -27.99 9.37
C ILE A 74 9.28 -26.51 9.09
N TRP A 75 10.11 -25.95 8.22
CA TRP A 75 10.06 -24.54 7.86
C TRP A 75 9.23 -24.32 6.59
N ILE A 76 9.27 -25.28 5.67
CA ILE A 76 8.68 -25.17 4.33
C ILE A 76 8.06 -26.51 3.91
N ILE A 77 6.86 -26.45 3.33
CA ILE A 77 6.32 -27.52 2.48
C ILE A 77 6.65 -27.15 1.02
N ASN A 78 7.65 -27.78 0.42
CA ASN A 78 8.08 -27.41 -0.95
C ASN A 78 7.24 -28.09 -2.03
N ALA A 79 6.68 -29.27 -1.76
CA ALA A 79 5.91 -30.03 -2.73
C ALA A 79 4.68 -30.65 -2.08
N ILE A 80 3.57 -30.67 -2.82
CA ILE A 80 2.35 -31.39 -2.47
C ILE A 80 1.95 -32.22 -3.68
N VAL A 81 1.66 -33.50 -3.45
CA VAL A 81 1.13 -34.41 -4.46
C VAL A 81 -0.07 -35.12 -3.86
N ALA A 82 -1.13 -35.30 -4.64
CA ALA A 82 -2.31 -36.04 -4.23
C ALA A 82 -2.51 -37.28 -5.10
N ASP A 83 -2.89 -38.39 -4.48
CA ASP A 83 -3.28 -39.61 -5.19
C ASP A 83 -4.77 -39.64 -5.53
N SER A 84 -5.15 -40.56 -6.42
CA SER A 84 -6.53 -40.73 -6.85
C SER A 84 -7.50 -41.16 -5.74
N ALA A 85 -6.97 -41.63 -4.60
CA ALA A 85 -7.75 -41.94 -3.41
C ALA A 85 -7.96 -40.73 -2.50
N GLY A 86 -7.38 -39.57 -2.84
CA GLY A 86 -7.46 -38.34 -2.06
C GLY A 86 -6.43 -38.25 -0.94
N SER A 87 -5.46 -39.16 -0.87
CA SER A 87 -4.34 -38.99 0.07
C SER A 87 -3.39 -37.91 -0.43
N ILE A 88 -2.83 -37.16 0.50
CA ILE A 88 -1.96 -36.03 0.22
C ILE A 88 -0.58 -36.32 0.79
N TYR A 89 0.44 -36.11 -0.01
CA TYR A 89 1.84 -36.29 0.36
C TYR A 89 2.51 -34.91 0.38
N LEU A 90 3.20 -34.59 1.46
CA LEU A 90 3.93 -33.35 1.68
C LEU A 90 5.43 -33.64 1.63
N GLY A 91 6.14 -32.91 0.77
CA GLY A 91 7.59 -32.89 0.70
C GLY A 91 8.12 -31.64 1.37
N THR A 92 9.05 -31.79 2.31
CA THR A 92 9.34 -30.72 3.28
C THR A 92 10.83 -30.37 3.39
N SER A 93 11.07 -29.22 4.05
CA SER A 93 12.37 -28.71 4.44
C SER A 93 12.29 -28.06 5.83
N PRO A 94 13.37 -28.10 6.64
CA PRO A 94 14.56 -28.93 6.48
C PRO A 94 14.30 -30.40 6.86
N ASN A 95 15.28 -31.27 6.67
CA ASN A 95 15.30 -32.71 7.03
C ASN A 95 14.63 -33.68 6.05
N GLY A 96 13.96 -33.17 5.02
CA GLY A 96 13.48 -34.00 3.91
C GLY A 96 12.36 -34.94 4.34
N ASP A 97 11.55 -34.55 5.33
CA ASP A 97 10.44 -35.38 5.78
C ASP A 97 9.38 -35.50 4.68
N ILE A 98 8.82 -36.70 4.55
CA ILE A 98 7.64 -36.96 3.72
C ILE A 98 6.49 -37.31 4.64
N ILE A 99 5.43 -36.51 4.59
CA ILE A 99 4.25 -36.67 5.44
C ILE A 99 3.05 -37.02 4.56
N LYS A 100 2.34 -38.09 4.88
CA LYS A 100 1.05 -38.46 4.28
C LYS A 100 -0.09 -37.99 5.17
N TYR A 101 -1.00 -37.22 4.61
CA TYR A 101 -2.30 -36.91 5.18
C TYR A 101 -3.38 -37.69 4.45
N ALA A 102 -4.11 -38.54 5.17
CA ALA A 102 -5.23 -39.31 4.64
C ALA A 102 -6.23 -39.56 5.77
N GLU A 103 -7.53 -39.58 5.44
CA GLU A 103 -8.60 -39.90 6.40
C GLU A 103 -8.55 -39.08 7.71
N GLY A 104 -8.17 -37.80 7.62
CA GLY A 104 -8.07 -36.91 8.78
C GLY A 104 -6.82 -37.10 9.64
N LYS A 105 -5.87 -37.95 9.23
CA LYS A 105 -4.65 -38.25 9.99
C LYS A 105 -3.38 -37.98 9.19
N ALA A 106 -2.47 -37.21 9.77
CA ALA A 106 -1.12 -37.03 9.26
C ALA A 106 -0.17 -38.11 9.82
N THR A 107 0.67 -38.67 8.96
CA THR A 107 1.67 -39.71 9.28
C THR A 107 2.98 -39.43 8.55
N ARG A 108 4.11 -39.53 9.25
CA ARG A 108 5.43 -39.46 8.61
C ARG A 108 5.73 -40.77 7.89
N LEU A 109 5.95 -40.72 6.58
CA LEU A 109 6.38 -41.86 5.77
C LEU A 109 7.89 -41.93 5.63
N TYR A 110 8.57 -40.77 5.64
CA TYR A 110 10.01 -40.71 5.56
C TYR A 110 10.58 -39.62 6.48
N PRO A 111 11.67 -39.89 7.20
CA PRO A 111 12.19 -41.23 7.50
C PRO A 111 11.24 -42.02 8.43
N LEU A 112 11.14 -43.34 8.26
CA LEU A 112 10.25 -44.22 9.05
C LEU A 112 10.63 -44.30 10.55
N LYS A 113 11.89 -44.02 10.90
CA LYS A 113 12.38 -43.93 12.28
C LYS A 113 12.96 -42.53 12.49
N SER A 114 12.72 -41.92 13.65
CA SER A 114 13.51 -40.76 14.09
C SER A 114 14.98 -41.19 14.04
N LYS A 115 15.81 -40.48 13.27
CA LYS A 115 17.24 -40.80 13.14
C LYS A 115 17.90 -40.64 14.52
N GLN A 116 18.00 -41.74 15.27
CA GLN A 116 18.82 -41.80 16.49
C GLN A 116 20.27 -41.58 16.09
N ALA A 117 21.02 -40.87 16.94
CA ALA A 117 22.45 -40.63 16.77
C ALA A 117 23.19 -41.94 16.40
N PRO A 118 24.21 -41.90 15.52
CA PRO A 118 24.96 -43.09 15.16
C PRO A 118 25.49 -43.77 16.43
N ALA A 119 25.20 -45.07 16.56
CA ALA A 119 25.68 -45.90 17.66
C ALA A 119 27.22 -45.95 17.61
N GLY A 120 27.87 -45.16 18.46
CA GLY A 120 29.33 -45.04 18.49
C GLY A 120 29.88 -44.06 19.52
N GLU A 121 29.08 -43.11 20.01
CA GLU A 121 29.49 -42.24 21.12
C GLU A 121 28.99 -42.84 22.45
N THR A 122 29.95 -43.37 23.21
CA THR A 122 29.78 -43.79 24.61
C THR A 122 28.99 -42.75 25.40
N GLU A 123 27.97 -43.20 26.13
CA GLU A 123 27.25 -42.40 27.13
C GLU A 123 28.26 -41.64 28.01
N SER A 124 28.38 -40.34 27.80
CA SER A 124 29.11 -39.47 28.73
C SER A 124 28.27 -39.29 29.99
N THR A 125 28.84 -39.58 31.15
CA THR A 125 28.23 -39.35 32.47
C THR A 125 28.25 -37.88 32.90
N ASP A 126 28.42 -36.94 31.96
CA ASP A 126 28.47 -35.50 32.22
C ASP A 126 27.03 -34.92 32.29
N PRO A 127 26.60 -34.35 33.44
CA PRO A 127 25.29 -33.69 33.55
C PRO A 127 25.14 -32.43 32.69
N ASN A 128 26.21 -31.97 32.01
CA ASN A 128 26.20 -30.91 31.00
C ASN A 128 26.30 -31.41 29.55
N ALA A 129 26.24 -32.73 29.32
CA ALA A 129 26.19 -33.25 27.95
C ALA A 129 24.91 -32.79 27.24
N PRO A 130 24.99 -32.34 25.97
CA PRO A 130 23.81 -31.95 25.21
C PRO A 130 22.85 -33.15 25.14
N LYS A 131 21.57 -32.90 25.44
CA LYS A 131 20.52 -33.91 25.26
C LYS A 131 20.55 -34.36 23.80
N ALA A 132 20.20 -35.61 23.53
CA ALA A 132 20.10 -36.16 22.18
C ALA A 132 19.02 -35.41 21.38
N ASP A 133 19.40 -34.27 20.82
CA ASP A 133 18.58 -33.47 19.93
C ASP A 133 18.45 -34.22 18.60
N GLU A 134 17.26 -34.15 18.01
CA GLU A 134 16.98 -34.78 16.71
C GLU A 134 18.04 -34.36 15.68
N VAL A 135 18.68 -35.33 15.04
CA VAL A 135 19.78 -35.09 14.10
C VAL A 135 19.25 -34.26 12.92
N PHE A 136 19.72 -33.02 12.78
CA PHE A 136 19.46 -32.18 11.61
C PHE A 136 20.19 -32.78 10.39
N VAL A 137 19.46 -33.20 9.36
CA VAL A 137 20.07 -33.91 8.20
C VAL A 137 20.23 -33.04 6.96
N ASN A 138 19.69 -31.81 6.97
CA ASN A 138 19.75 -30.88 5.84
C ASN A 138 19.44 -31.54 4.47
N GLU A 139 18.48 -32.46 4.49
CA GLU A 139 17.85 -33.02 3.30
C GLU A 139 16.59 -32.21 2.98
N HIS A 140 16.21 -32.18 1.70
CA HIS A 140 15.09 -31.39 1.21
C HIS A 140 14.30 -32.18 0.17
N ILE A 141 12.98 -32.20 0.29
CA ILE A 141 12.11 -32.75 -0.77
C ILE A 141 11.57 -31.58 -1.58
N PHE A 142 12.22 -31.25 -2.69
CA PHE A 142 11.81 -30.15 -3.57
C PHE A 142 10.78 -30.55 -4.62
N ALA A 143 10.80 -31.81 -5.04
CA ALA A 143 9.89 -32.33 -6.05
C ALA A 143 9.39 -33.73 -5.68
N MET A 144 8.14 -33.99 -6.04
CA MET A 144 7.49 -35.30 -5.92
C MET A 144 6.56 -35.49 -7.10
N ALA A 145 6.25 -36.74 -7.42
CA ALA A 145 5.26 -37.10 -8.43
C ALA A 145 4.65 -38.47 -8.09
N LEU A 146 3.57 -38.86 -8.77
CA LEU A 146 3.09 -40.23 -8.77
C LEU A 146 3.52 -40.91 -10.06
N ASP A 147 3.99 -42.15 -9.97
CA ASP A 147 4.24 -42.96 -11.16
C ASP A 147 2.92 -43.45 -11.80
N SER A 148 3.02 -44.09 -12.97
CA SER A 148 1.87 -44.63 -13.69
C SER A 148 1.09 -45.72 -12.93
N ALA A 149 1.65 -46.27 -11.85
CA ALA A 149 1.01 -47.21 -10.95
C ALA A 149 0.45 -46.55 -9.67
N GLY A 150 0.56 -45.22 -9.55
CA GLY A 150 0.12 -44.45 -8.39
C GLY A 150 1.08 -44.50 -7.19
N ARG A 151 2.32 -44.98 -7.38
CA ARG A 151 3.34 -44.99 -6.32
C ARG A 151 4.02 -43.64 -6.23
N LEU A 152 4.35 -43.20 -5.02
CA LEU A 152 5.00 -41.92 -4.79
C LEU A 152 6.48 -41.97 -5.19
N LEU A 153 6.86 -41.06 -6.07
CA LEU A 153 8.25 -40.68 -6.34
C LEU A 153 8.61 -39.45 -5.51
N ALA A 154 9.73 -39.49 -4.80
CA ALA A 154 10.21 -38.40 -3.99
C ALA A 154 11.69 -38.11 -4.25
N ALA A 155 11.99 -36.86 -4.59
CA ALA A 155 13.33 -36.38 -4.85
C ALA A 155 13.98 -35.87 -3.57
N VAL A 156 14.91 -36.65 -3.01
CA VAL A 156 15.71 -36.20 -1.86
C VAL A 156 16.92 -35.42 -2.37
N SER A 157 16.96 -34.14 -2.04
CA SER A 157 18.06 -33.23 -2.35
C SER A 157 18.93 -32.98 -1.13
N GLY A 158 20.23 -32.77 -1.32
CA GLY A 158 21.23 -32.62 -0.27
C GLY A 158 22.49 -33.43 -0.56
N LYS A 159 23.26 -33.78 0.48
CA LYS A 159 24.53 -34.52 0.34
C LYS A 159 24.39 -35.84 -0.43
N ASN A 160 23.28 -36.54 -0.21
CA ASN A 160 22.99 -37.83 -0.84
C ASN A 160 21.82 -37.66 -1.83
N CYS A 161 22.00 -36.84 -2.86
CA CYS A 161 20.96 -36.55 -3.84
C CYS A 161 20.49 -37.82 -4.55
N ARG A 162 19.18 -38.10 -4.50
CA ARG A 162 18.60 -39.35 -5.01
C ARG A 162 17.09 -39.24 -5.25
N LEU A 163 16.60 -40.02 -6.21
CA LEU A 163 15.19 -40.28 -6.43
C LEU A 163 14.79 -41.57 -5.71
N MET A 164 13.76 -41.49 -4.88
CA MET A 164 13.19 -42.62 -4.15
C MET A 164 11.78 -42.92 -4.63
N ARG A 165 11.39 -44.20 -4.61
CA ARG A 165 10.04 -44.67 -4.91
C ARG A 165 9.46 -45.39 -3.69
N LEU A 166 8.24 -45.04 -3.32
CA LEU A 166 7.49 -45.73 -2.28
C LEU A 166 6.91 -47.03 -2.85
N ASP A 167 7.46 -48.17 -2.45
CA ASP A 167 6.98 -49.49 -2.84
C ASP A 167 6.72 -50.36 -1.61
N ALA A 168 5.58 -51.05 -1.59
CA ALA A 168 5.14 -51.89 -0.47
C ALA A 168 5.26 -51.25 0.95
N GLY A 169 5.18 -49.91 1.05
CA GLY A 169 5.27 -49.17 2.31
C GLY A 169 6.69 -48.75 2.72
N GLU A 170 7.71 -49.08 1.93
CA GLU A 170 9.09 -48.65 2.14
C GLU A 170 9.58 -47.81 0.96
N PHE A 171 10.51 -46.89 1.22
CA PHE A 171 11.13 -46.13 0.14
C PHE A 171 12.42 -46.79 -0.32
N GLU A 172 12.51 -47.06 -1.62
CA GLU A 172 13.70 -47.57 -2.28
C GLU A 172 14.34 -46.49 -3.14
N THR A 173 15.68 -46.41 -3.13
CA THR A 173 16.40 -45.52 -4.05
C THR A 173 16.45 -46.17 -5.43
N ILE A 174 15.85 -45.52 -6.42
CA ILE A 174 15.83 -46.02 -7.80
C ILE A 174 16.89 -45.35 -8.66
N TYR A 175 17.30 -44.12 -8.33
CA TYR A 175 18.35 -43.42 -9.07
C TYR A 175 19.08 -42.38 -8.22
N SER A 176 20.39 -42.26 -8.41
CA SER A 176 21.24 -41.22 -7.83
C SER A 176 22.02 -40.52 -8.95
N PRO A 177 21.63 -39.30 -9.35
CA PRO A 177 22.36 -38.59 -10.40
C PRO A 177 23.77 -38.22 -9.90
N PRO A 178 24.84 -38.55 -10.65
CA PRO A 178 26.23 -38.52 -10.13
C PRO A 178 26.73 -37.12 -9.77
N ASP A 179 26.30 -36.09 -10.51
CA ASP A 179 26.78 -34.71 -10.36
C ASP A 179 25.70 -33.76 -9.82
N ALA A 180 24.59 -34.29 -9.27
CA ALA A 180 23.50 -33.48 -8.74
C ALA A 180 23.62 -33.35 -7.22
N THR A 181 23.39 -32.14 -6.71
CA THR A 181 23.08 -31.90 -5.29
C THR A 181 21.57 -31.75 -5.08
N TYR A 182 20.86 -31.34 -6.12
CA TYR A 182 19.44 -31.07 -6.10
C TYR A 182 18.74 -31.76 -7.26
N ILE A 183 17.61 -32.39 -6.98
CA ILE A 183 16.58 -32.72 -7.97
C ILE A 183 15.42 -31.78 -7.66
N LEU A 184 15.19 -30.82 -8.55
CA LEU A 184 14.28 -29.68 -8.35
C LEU A 184 12.95 -29.85 -9.08
N ALA A 185 12.91 -30.71 -10.09
CA ALA A 185 11.70 -31.03 -10.83
C ALA A 185 11.65 -32.53 -11.15
N VAL A 186 10.46 -33.10 -11.03
CA VAL A 186 10.14 -34.49 -11.42
C VAL A 186 8.86 -34.42 -12.26
N SER A 187 8.90 -35.01 -13.45
CA SER A 187 7.74 -35.10 -14.34
C SER A 187 7.71 -36.47 -15.01
N LEU A 188 6.55 -36.89 -15.52
CA LEU A 188 6.39 -38.15 -16.23
C LEU A 188 5.75 -37.90 -17.60
N ASP A 189 6.11 -38.73 -18.58
CA ASP A 189 5.38 -38.80 -19.85
C ASP A 189 4.24 -39.83 -19.80
N ASP A 190 3.42 -39.87 -20.85
CA ASP A 190 2.26 -40.77 -20.95
C ASP A 190 2.64 -42.26 -20.97
N LEU A 191 3.92 -42.57 -21.24
CA LEU A 191 4.48 -43.93 -21.19
C LEU A 191 5.01 -44.29 -19.80
N GLY A 192 5.00 -43.35 -18.86
CA GLY A 192 5.50 -43.51 -17.50
C GLY A 192 7.01 -43.30 -17.36
N ASN A 193 7.71 -42.82 -18.39
CA ASN A 193 9.13 -42.49 -18.25
C ASN A 193 9.29 -41.28 -17.32
N ILE A 194 10.31 -41.31 -16.47
CA ILE A 194 10.54 -40.31 -15.43
C ILE A 194 11.58 -39.31 -15.92
N TYR A 195 11.26 -38.02 -15.85
CA TYR A 195 12.16 -36.92 -16.19
C TYR A 195 12.56 -36.15 -14.95
N LEU A 196 13.86 -35.88 -14.80
CA LEU A 196 14.44 -35.19 -13.65
C LEU A 196 15.17 -33.94 -14.08
N GLY A 197 14.87 -32.82 -13.43
CA GLY A 197 15.59 -31.55 -13.57
C GLY A 197 16.51 -31.38 -12.38
N THR A 198 17.80 -31.20 -12.63
CA THR A 198 18.81 -31.19 -11.56
C THR A 198 19.55 -29.86 -11.44
N GLY A 199 20.24 -29.70 -10.30
CA GLY A 199 21.20 -28.64 -10.04
C GLY A 199 22.36 -29.14 -9.17
N PRO A 200 23.51 -28.43 -9.15
CA PRO A 200 23.79 -27.13 -9.76
C PRO A 200 24.41 -27.19 -11.17
N GLU A 201 24.40 -28.35 -11.82
CA GLU A 201 24.95 -28.57 -13.17
C GLU A 201 23.88 -28.49 -14.28
N GLY A 202 22.60 -28.26 -13.95
CA GLY A 202 21.54 -28.00 -14.93
C GLY A 202 21.24 -29.15 -15.91
N LYS A 203 21.29 -30.40 -15.44
CA LYS A 203 21.08 -31.57 -16.29
C LYS A 203 19.63 -32.04 -16.27
N ILE A 204 19.18 -32.60 -17.39
CA ILE A 204 17.89 -33.28 -17.52
C ILE A 204 18.12 -34.74 -17.83
N TYR A 205 17.66 -35.61 -16.94
CA TYR A 205 17.72 -37.06 -17.12
C TYR A 205 16.35 -37.63 -17.44
N ARG A 206 16.33 -38.67 -18.26
CA ARG A 206 15.16 -39.53 -18.50
C ARG A 206 15.47 -40.93 -18.00
N LEU A 207 14.55 -41.52 -17.27
CA LEU A 207 14.58 -42.92 -16.85
C LEU A 207 13.35 -43.63 -17.41
N ASP A 208 13.45 -44.94 -17.58
CA ASP A 208 12.28 -45.75 -17.90
C ASP A 208 11.28 -45.81 -16.73
N PRO A 209 10.07 -46.40 -16.90
CA PRO A 209 9.08 -46.46 -15.82
C PRO A 209 9.52 -47.28 -14.59
N ALA A 210 10.51 -48.16 -14.75
CA ALA A 210 11.08 -48.90 -13.63
C ALA A 210 12.03 -48.02 -12.80
N GLY A 211 12.46 -46.87 -13.33
CA GLY A 211 13.52 -46.04 -12.76
C GLY A 211 14.91 -46.51 -13.18
N GLU A 212 15.00 -47.34 -14.21
CA GLU A 212 16.23 -47.89 -14.74
C GLU A 212 16.65 -47.14 -16.02
N ASN A 213 17.79 -47.56 -16.59
CA ASN A 213 18.31 -47.07 -17.87
C ASN A 213 18.39 -45.53 -17.99
N PRO A 214 19.05 -44.84 -17.04
CA PRO A 214 19.09 -43.38 -17.04
C PRO A 214 19.84 -42.85 -18.27
N GLN A 215 19.22 -41.90 -18.97
CA GLN A 215 19.77 -41.21 -20.13
C GLN A 215 19.85 -39.71 -19.86
N LEU A 216 21.02 -39.11 -20.11
CA LEU A 216 21.16 -37.66 -20.11
C LEU A 216 20.52 -37.12 -21.40
N VAL A 217 19.40 -36.42 -21.27
CA VAL A 217 18.64 -35.87 -22.39
C VAL A 217 19.12 -34.49 -22.76
N TYR A 218 19.51 -33.69 -21.76
CA TYR A 218 20.00 -32.33 -21.98
C TYR A 218 20.98 -31.90 -20.90
N ASP A 219 22.03 -31.20 -21.32
CA ASP A 219 23.05 -30.59 -20.47
C ASP A 219 22.98 -29.08 -20.68
N SER A 220 22.31 -28.37 -19.75
CA SER A 220 22.06 -26.94 -19.88
C SER A 220 23.32 -26.12 -19.58
N ARG A 221 23.36 -24.89 -20.08
CA ARG A 221 24.34 -23.90 -19.62
C ARG A 221 23.91 -23.18 -18.34
N ASP A 222 22.65 -23.32 -17.94
CA ASP A 222 22.16 -22.85 -16.65
C ASP A 222 22.48 -23.83 -15.54
N LYS A 223 22.49 -23.36 -14.30
CA LYS A 223 22.89 -24.20 -13.17
C LYS A 223 21.75 -25.05 -12.64
N ASN A 224 20.53 -24.56 -12.72
CA ASN A 224 19.39 -25.23 -12.13
C ASN A 224 18.26 -25.32 -13.15
N ILE A 225 17.72 -26.52 -13.32
CA ILE A 225 16.44 -26.76 -13.99
C ILE A 225 15.37 -26.81 -12.91
N LEU A 226 14.55 -25.75 -12.83
CA LEU A 226 13.62 -25.51 -11.72
C LEU A 226 12.26 -26.15 -11.92
N SER A 227 11.83 -26.27 -13.17
CA SER A 227 10.50 -26.76 -13.54
C SER A 227 10.59 -27.59 -14.82
N LEU A 228 9.76 -28.63 -14.91
CA LEU A 228 9.68 -29.54 -16.03
C LEU A 228 8.24 -29.96 -16.28
N ILE A 229 7.84 -30.01 -17.55
CA ILE A 229 6.59 -30.62 -17.99
C ILE A 229 6.79 -31.29 -19.35
N ILE A 230 6.12 -32.42 -19.57
CA ILE A 230 6.12 -33.12 -20.85
C ILE A 230 4.89 -32.70 -21.64
N GLY A 231 5.09 -32.20 -22.86
CA GLY A 231 3.99 -31.87 -23.75
C GLY A 231 3.42 -33.08 -24.46
N LYS A 232 2.18 -32.95 -24.96
CA LYS A 232 1.53 -33.97 -25.80
C LYS A 232 2.25 -34.20 -27.15
N ASP A 233 3.18 -33.32 -27.50
CA ASP A 233 4.06 -33.45 -28.66
C ASP A 233 5.34 -34.25 -28.34
N ASP A 234 5.42 -34.90 -27.18
CA ASP A 234 6.57 -35.64 -26.65
C ASP A 234 7.82 -34.78 -26.41
N PHE A 235 7.72 -33.46 -26.44
CA PHE A 235 8.82 -32.56 -26.09
C PHE A 235 8.86 -32.30 -24.58
N VAL A 236 10.07 -32.16 -24.05
CA VAL A 236 10.30 -31.72 -22.67
C VAL A 236 10.37 -30.20 -22.67
N TYR A 237 9.51 -29.56 -21.89
CA TYR A 237 9.56 -28.12 -21.61
C TYR A 237 10.23 -27.90 -20.26
N ALA A 238 11.27 -27.07 -20.21
CA ALA A 238 12.09 -26.89 -19.01
C ALA A 238 12.35 -25.42 -18.69
N GLY A 239 12.12 -25.03 -17.45
CA GLY A 239 12.43 -23.69 -16.93
C GLY A 239 13.74 -23.68 -16.14
N CYS A 240 14.55 -22.64 -16.30
CA CYS A 240 15.86 -22.52 -15.65
C CYS A 240 16.00 -21.32 -14.70
N ASP A 241 17.09 -21.31 -13.93
CA ASP A 241 17.54 -20.16 -13.14
C ASP A 241 18.46 -19.20 -13.92
N ARG A 242 18.74 -18.03 -13.34
CA ARG A 242 19.63 -16.94 -13.80
C ARG A 242 19.28 -16.24 -15.11
N ARG A 243 18.98 -17.01 -16.17
CA ARG A 243 18.69 -16.49 -17.50
C ARG A 243 17.20 -16.50 -17.83
N GLY A 244 16.34 -17.09 -16.99
CA GLY A 244 14.89 -17.07 -17.20
C GLY A 244 14.44 -17.71 -18.52
N LEU A 245 15.12 -18.75 -18.97
CA LEU A 245 14.82 -19.39 -20.25
C LEU A 245 13.80 -20.50 -20.09
N VAL A 246 12.95 -20.63 -21.11
CA VAL A 246 12.10 -21.80 -21.33
C VAL A 246 12.69 -22.59 -22.49
N TYR A 247 13.18 -23.79 -22.21
CA TYR A 247 13.67 -24.72 -23.22
C TYR A 247 12.54 -25.60 -23.75
N LYS A 248 12.61 -25.93 -25.04
CA LYS A 248 11.87 -27.03 -25.67
C LYS A 248 12.89 -28.04 -26.19
N ILE A 249 12.83 -29.26 -25.67
CA ILE A 249 13.85 -30.29 -25.87
C ILE A 249 13.22 -31.55 -26.45
N ASN A 250 13.80 -32.07 -27.53
CA ASN A 250 13.42 -33.36 -28.07
C ASN A 250 14.13 -34.47 -27.27
N PRO A 251 13.40 -35.31 -26.53
CA PRO A 251 14.03 -36.30 -25.66
C PRO A 251 14.69 -37.47 -26.41
N ALA A 252 14.37 -37.68 -27.68
CA ALA A 252 14.97 -38.74 -28.50
C ALA A 252 16.31 -38.33 -29.12
N THR A 253 16.48 -37.05 -29.45
CA THR A 253 17.70 -36.55 -30.10
C THR A 253 18.59 -35.70 -29.19
N GLY A 254 18.05 -35.22 -28.06
CA GLY A 254 18.71 -34.24 -27.18
C GLY A 254 18.79 -32.84 -27.77
N ALA A 255 18.18 -32.60 -28.94
CA ALA A 255 18.15 -31.28 -29.56
C ALA A 255 17.25 -30.34 -28.76
N ALA A 256 17.78 -29.16 -28.40
CA ALA A 256 17.06 -28.16 -27.62
C ALA A 256 17.01 -26.83 -28.35
N THR A 257 15.87 -26.14 -28.22
CA THR A 257 15.67 -24.77 -28.65
C THR A 257 15.15 -23.93 -27.48
N VAL A 258 15.49 -22.65 -27.45
CA VAL A 258 14.86 -21.71 -26.50
C VAL A 258 13.51 -21.30 -27.07
N LEU A 259 12.44 -21.66 -26.36
CA LEU A 259 11.07 -21.29 -26.69
C LEU A 259 10.77 -19.85 -26.27
N TYR A 260 11.29 -19.43 -25.11
CA TYR A 260 11.11 -18.08 -24.59
C TYR A 260 12.31 -17.64 -23.76
N ASP A 261 12.64 -16.35 -23.86
CA ASP A 261 13.69 -15.65 -23.14
C ASP A 261 13.02 -14.55 -22.30
N SER A 262 12.80 -14.84 -21.02
CA SER A 262 12.11 -13.95 -20.11
C SER A 262 13.03 -12.81 -19.64
N ALA A 263 12.47 -11.63 -19.39
CA ALA A 263 13.19 -10.57 -18.71
C ALA A 263 13.49 -10.90 -17.23
N GLN A 264 12.72 -11.82 -16.64
CA GLN A 264 12.92 -12.32 -15.28
C GLN A 264 14.01 -13.39 -15.23
N THR A 265 14.60 -13.63 -14.06
CA THR A 265 15.81 -14.48 -13.96
C THR A 265 15.52 -15.95 -13.69
N GLU A 266 14.36 -16.30 -13.12
CA GLU A 266 14.00 -17.68 -12.77
C GLU A 266 12.63 -18.06 -13.36
N ILE A 267 12.52 -19.27 -13.94
CA ILE A 267 11.25 -19.88 -14.34
C ILE A 267 10.84 -20.95 -13.32
N THR A 268 9.94 -20.60 -12.40
CA THR A 268 9.65 -21.44 -11.21
C THR A 268 8.61 -22.51 -11.43
N SER A 269 7.71 -22.33 -12.40
CA SER A 269 6.65 -23.29 -12.67
C SER A 269 6.22 -23.23 -14.14
N LEU A 270 5.80 -24.39 -14.64
CA LEU A 270 5.28 -24.60 -15.98
C LEU A 270 3.95 -25.37 -15.87
N LEU A 271 2.97 -24.97 -16.66
CA LEU A 271 1.63 -25.56 -16.65
C LEU A 271 1.10 -25.60 -18.08
N LEU A 272 0.65 -26.76 -18.55
CA LEU A 272 -0.03 -26.91 -19.84
C LEU A 272 -1.54 -26.94 -19.63
N ASP A 273 -2.27 -26.19 -20.45
CA ASP A 273 -3.74 -26.31 -20.50
C ASP A 273 -4.21 -27.41 -21.47
N GLU A 274 -5.51 -27.65 -21.50
CA GLU A 274 -6.13 -28.66 -22.37
C GLU A 274 -5.90 -28.39 -23.87
N ARG A 275 -5.61 -27.14 -24.25
CA ARG A 275 -5.37 -26.68 -25.63
C ARG A 275 -3.87 -26.62 -25.98
N ASP A 276 -3.02 -27.21 -25.14
CA ASP A 276 -1.56 -27.25 -25.26
C ASP A 276 -0.88 -25.86 -25.22
N ALA A 277 -1.54 -24.86 -24.63
CA ALA A 277 -0.88 -23.61 -24.30
C ALA A 277 -0.07 -23.76 -23.00
N LEU A 278 1.16 -23.26 -23.01
CA LEU A 278 2.08 -23.32 -21.89
C LEU A 278 2.04 -22.03 -21.09
N TYR A 279 1.60 -22.10 -19.84
CA TYR A 279 1.73 -21.03 -18.86
C TYR A 279 3.08 -21.14 -18.14
N VAL A 280 3.76 -20.01 -18.02
CA VAL A 280 5.14 -19.90 -17.53
C VAL A 280 5.18 -18.87 -16.41
N SER A 281 5.50 -19.30 -15.19
CA SER A 281 5.75 -18.39 -14.07
C SER A 281 7.21 -17.94 -14.06
N ALA A 282 7.44 -16.65 -14.28
CA ALA A 282 8.77 -16.06 -14.31
C ALA A 282 8.94 -15.03 -13.18
N THR A 283 9.98 -15.15 -12.35
CA THR A 283 10.19 -14.31 -11.17
C THR A 283 11.50 -13.51 -11.22
N SER A 284 11.40 -12.24 -10.82
CA SER A 284 12.53 -11.28 -10.82
C SER A 284 13.44 -11.43 -9.60
N ALA A 285 12.93 -12.02 -8.51
CA ALA A 285 13.71 -12.30 -7.32
C ALA A 285 14.47 -13.63 -7.45
N GLU A 286 15.70 -13.68 -6.92
CA GLU A 286 16.49 -14.89 -6.65
C GLU A 286 15.81 -15.78 -5.59
N ALA A 287 14.55 -16.16 -5.79
CA ALA A 287 13.72 -16.80 -4.79
C ALA A 287 14.16 -18.23 -4.51
N VAL A 288 14.35 -19.01 -5.59
CA VAL A 288 14.88 -20.36 -5.48
C VAL A 288 16.35 -20.31 -5.10
N LYS A 289 17.12 -19.35 -5.62
CA LYS A 289 18.50 -19.15 -5.15
C LYS A 289 18.60 -18.75 -3.67
N ASN A 290 17.66 -18.00 -3.10
CA ASN A 290 17.62 -17.72 -1.66
C ASN A 290 17.23 -18.97 -0.87
N GLN A 291 16.24 -19.73 -1.33
CA GLN A 291 15.88 -21.02 -0.72
C GLN A 291 17.09 -21.97 -0.73
N LEU A 292 17.77 -22.11 -1.87
CA LEU A 292 19.00 -22.90 -2.01
C LEU A 292 20.17 -22.32 -1.19
N LYS A 293 20.33 -20.99 -1.10
CA LYS A 293 21.34 -20.34 -0.23
C LYS A 293 21.09 -20.62 1.25
N PHE A 294 19.85 -20.49 1.74
CA PHE A 294 19.47 -20.82 3.11
C PHE A 294 19.76 -22.30 3.41
N THR A 295 19.50 -23.20 2.47
CA THR A 295 19.90 -24.62 2.62
C THR A 295 21.42 -24.81 2.66
N SER A 296 22.20 -24.00 1.93
CA SER A 296 23.68 -24.08 1.93
C SER A 296 24.35 -23.43 3.16
N ILE A 297 23.79 -22.36 3.72
CA ILE A 297 24.28 -21.72 4.96
C ILE A 297 24.04 -22.64 6.16
N SER A 298 22.95 -23.41 6.14
CA SER A 298 22.65 -24.45 7.14
C SER A 298 23.66 -25.62 7.14
N VAL A 299 24.44 -25.78 6.06
CA VAL A 299 25.55 -26.76 5.98
C VAL A 299 26.81 -26.24 6.72
N ALA A 300 26.96 -24.93 6.87
CA ALA A 300 28.22 -24.31 7.25
C ALA A 300 28.31 -23.86 8.72
N THR A 301 27.22 -23.83 9.50
CA THR A 301 27.28 -23.31 10.88
C THR A 301 26.23 -23.96 11.80
N PRO A 302 26.60 -24.48 12.99
CA PRO A 302 25.64 -24.85 14.03
C PRO A 302 24.84 -23.61 14.51
N PRO A 303 23.63 -23.77 15.03
CA PRO A 303 22.72 -22.66 15.27
C PRO A 303 23.21 -21.81 16.45
N GLY A 304 23.70 -20.60 16.18
CA GLY A 304 24.03 -19.68 17.27
C GLY A 304 24.87 -18.44 16.94
N ARG A 305 24.49 -17.62 15.96
CA ARG A 305 24.56 -16.14 15.99
C ARG A 305 24.19 -15.55 14.63
N PRO A 306 23.33 -14.51 14.57
CA PRO A 306 23.26 -13.68 13.38
C PRO A 306 24.49 -12.76 13.37
N ASP A 307 25.51 -13.10 12.59
CA ASP A 307 26.59 -12.17 12.30
C ASP A 307 26.14 -11.19 11.21
N THR A 308 26.15 -9.92 11.57
CA THR A 308 25.98 -8.77 10.69
C THR A 308 26.97 -8.85 9.54
N GLU A 309 26.49 -8.86 8.29
CA GLU A 309 27.34 -8.77 7.10
C GLU A 309 28.12 -7.45 7.10
N THR A 310 29.42 -7.51 7.37
CA THR A 310 30.36 -6.44 7.01
C THR A 310 30.90 -6.69 5.60
N LYS A 311 30.67 -5.72 4.70
CA LYS A 311 31.31 -5.66 3.39
C LYS A 311 32.83 -5.55 3.55
N PRO A 312 33.65 -6.22 2.72
CA PRO A 312 35.08 -5.98 2.69
C PRO A 312 35.36 -4.69 1.89
N ASP A 313 35.81 -3.64 2.58
CA ASP A 313 36.45 -2.49 1.93
C ASP A 313 37.97 -2.71 1.89
N GLU A 314 38.52 -2.58 0.69
CA GLU A 314 39.95 -2.42 0.45
C GLU A 314 40.39 -1.03 0.93
N THR A 315 41.34 -0.95 1.88
CA THR A 315 42.55 -0.09 1.88
C THR A 315 43.09 0.20 3.30
N GLY A 316 44.34 -0.21 3.56
CA GLY A 316 45.38 0.62 4.18
C GLY A 316 45.40 0.97 5.69
N LYS A 317 46.36 0.35 6.40
CA LYS A 317 47.24 0.87 7.50
C LYS A 317 46.73 0.99 8.96
N GLU A 318 47.31 0.11 9.78
CA GLU A 318 48.12 0.37 11.00
C GLU A 318 47.67 1.40 12.07
N THR A 319 47.35 0.92 13.29
CA THR A 319 48.07 1.09 14.58
C THR A 319 47.16 1.22 15.82
N GLY A 320 47.53 0.51 16.89
CA GLY A 320 47.46 1.00 18.29
C GLY A 320 46.26 0.64 19.17
N SER A 321 46.47 -0.33 20.08
CA SER A 321 46.32 -0.26 21.57
C SER A 321 45.24 0.70 22.13
N THR A 322 44.30 0.34 23.01
CA THR A 322 44.41 -0.24 24.38
C THR A 322 43.00 -0.53 24.93
N THR A 323 42.90 -1.54 25.79
CA THR A 323 41.82 -1.90 26.72
C THR A 323 41.31 -0.78 27.62
N LEU A 324 40.02 -0.82 28.04
CA LEU A 324 39.58 -0.39 29.39
C LEU A 324 38.31 -1.13 29.87
N ASN A 325 38.21 -1.23 31.20
CA ASN A 325 37.52 -2.24 32.00
C ASN A 325 36.04 -2.00 32.36
N ILE A 326 35.42 -3.13 32.70
CA ILE A 326 34.16 -3.50 33.38
C ILE A 326 33.76 -2.63 34.61
N ALA A 327 32.45 -2.49 34.89
CA ALA A 327 31.82 -2.80 36.21
C ALA A 327 30.28 -2.68 36.26
N ASN A 328 29.64 -3.80 36.66
CA ASN A 328 28.35 -3.97 37.38
C ASN A 328 27.04 -3.55 36.67
N THR A 329 25.93 -4.30 36.72
CA THR A 329 25.32 -4.92 37.91
C THR A 329 24.27 -6.00 37.56
N SER A 330 24.08 -6.91 38.51
CA SER A 330 22.91 -7.77 38.85
C SER A 330 22.50 -8.93 37.93
N GLU A 331 22.74 -10.13 38.46
CA GLU A 331 22.02 -11.37 38.19
C GLU A 331 20.56 -11.26 38.67
N GLU A 332 19.61 -11.31 37.75
CA GLU A 332 18.24 -11.77 38.03
C GLU A 332 17.93 -13.00 37.19
N LYS A 333 17.58 -14.09 37.89
CA LYS A 333 17.11 -15.35 37.33
C LYS A 333 15.79 -15.13 36.57
N VAL A 334 15.87 -15.00 35.25
CA VAL A 334 14.71 -15.18 34.38
C VAL A 334 14.58 -16.67 34.08
N LYS A 335 13.46 -17.26 34.50
CA LYS A 335 13.04 -18.60 34.09
C LYS A 335 12.99 -18.64 32.56
N GLN A 336 13.79 -19.52 31.96
CA GLN A 336 13.66 -19.88 30.55
C GLN A 336 12.33 -20.60 30.34
N ASP A 337 11.28 -19.84 30.03
CA ASP A 337 10.17 -20.37 29.25
C ASP A 337 10.69 -20.63 27.83
N ALA A 338 10.28 -21.77 27.28
CA ALA A 338 10.71 -22.29 25.99
C ALA A 338 10.62 -21.21 24.90
N SER A 339 11.76 -20.90 24.28
CA SER A 339 11.87 -19.96 23.17
C SER A 339 10.90 -20.37 22.05
N ALA A 340 9.82 -19.60 21.89
CA ALA A 340 9.03 -19.61 20.67
C ALA A 340 9.95 -19.26 19.50
N VAL A 341 9.83 -20.01 18.39
CA VAL A 341 10.51 -19.69 17.13
C VAL A 341 10.18 -18.24 16.77
N PRO A 342 11.17 -17.36 16.55
CA PRO A 342 10.88 -15.99 16.15
C PRO A 342 10.05 -16.00 14.87
N ALA A 343 8.88 -15.36 14.87
CA ALA A 343 8.10 -15.17 13.66
C ALA A 343 9.00 -14.53 12.59
N ALA A 344 9.15 -15.19 11.44
CA ALA A 344 9.96 -14.68 10.36
C ALA A 344 9.38 -13.32 9.92
N LYS A 345 10.21 -12.27 9.96
CA LYS A 345 9.80 -10.95 9.47
C LYS A 345 9.49 -11.06 7.98
N ARG A 346 8.29 -10.64 7.58
CA ARG A 346 7.89 -10.57 6.16
C ARG A 346 8.91 -9.72 5.38
N GLY A 347 9.43 -10.28 4.29
CA GLY A 347 10.42 -9.62 3.44
C GLY A 347 9.84 -8.44 2.65
N THR A 348 10.71 -7.56 2.15
CA THR A 348 10.31 -6.47 1.25
C THR A 348 9.96 -7.04 -0.12
N PRO A 349 8.88 -6.57 -0.79
CA PRO A 349 8.56 -6.94 -2.16
C PRO A 349 9.72 -6.75 -3.14
N PRO A 350 9.84 -7.58 -4.19
CA PRO A 350 10.84 -7.41 -5.23
C PRO A 350 10.72 -6.04 -5.93
N LYS A 351 11.85 -5.53 -6.42
CA LYS A 351 11.90 -4.24 -7.13
C LYS A 351 11.15 -4.28 -8.46
N GLU A 352 11.30 -5.38 -9.18
CA GLU A 352 10.67 -5.65 -10.46
C GLU A 352 9.51 -6.64 -10.28
N ALA A 353 8.50 -6.54 -11.15
CA ALA A 353 7.38 -7.48 -11.12
C ALA A 353 7.81 -8.86 -11.62
N SER A 354 7.15 -9.89 -11.09
CA SER A 354 7.12 -11.23 -11.66
C SER A 354 5.92 -11.34 -12.60
N HIS A 355 6.03 -12.24 -13.57
CA HIS A 355 5.08 -12.35 -14.68
C HIS A 355 4.63 -13.79 -14.90
N ILE A 356 3.38 -13.97 -15.32
CA ILE A 356 2.91 -15.20 -15.94
C ILE A 356 2.77 -14.93 -17.42
N TYR A 357 3.45 -15.73 -18.24
CA TYR A 357 3.32 -15.70 -19.68
C TYR A 357 2.52 -16.90 -20.17
N LYS A 358 1.71 -16.71 -21.21
CA LYS A 358 1.06 -17.77 -21.98
C LYS A 358 1.75 -17.90 -23.33
N ILE A 359 2.24 -19.10 -23.63
CA ILE A 359 2.86 -19.45 -24.91
C ILE A 359 1.90 -20.38 -25.65
N ASP A 360 1.37 -19.95 -26.79
CA ASP A 360 0.49 -20.78 -27.60
C ASP A 360 1.24 -21.92 -28.31
N PRO A 361 0.55 -22.95 -28.85
CA PRO A 361 1.21 -24.05 -29.57
C PRO A 361 2.05 -23.64 -30.79
N ARG A 362 1.87 -22.42 -31.30
CA ARG A 362 2.66 -21.85 -32.41
C ARG A 362 3.89 -21.07 -31.91
N GLY A 363 4.02 -20.88 -30.60
CA GLY A 363 5.12 -20.17 -29.95
C GLY A 363 4.86 -18.68 -29.71
N PHE A 364 3.64 -18.17 -29.91
CA PHE A 364 3.34 -16.77 -29.60
C PHE A 364 3.15 -16.56 -28.10
N VAL A 365 3.80 -15.52 -27.57
CA VAL A 365 3.83 -15.22 -26.14
C VAL A 365 2.92 -14.05 -25.81
N THR A 366 2.11 -14.20 -24.76
CA THR A 366 1.25 -13.15 -24.18
C THR A 366 1.55 -13.03 -22.70
N ASP A 367 1.73 -11.82 -22.17
CA ASP A 367 1.81 -11.57 -20.73
C ASP A 367 0.39 -11.52 -20.17
N VAL A 368 0.05 -12.42 -19.24
CA VAL A 368 -1.32 -12.57 -18.71
C VAL A 368 -1.47 -12.06 -17.28
N PHE A 369 -0.37 -11.87 -16.55
CA PHE A 369 -0.42 -11.43 -15.16
C PHE A 369 0.93 -10.90 -14.72
N SER A 370 0.92 -9.79 -13.99
CA SER A 370 2.10 -9.28 -13.29
C SER A 370 1.79 -8.86 -11.86
N GLU A 371 2.75 -9.11 -10.96
CA GLU A 371 2.67 -8.67 -9.57
C GLU A 371 4.07 -8.49 -8.98
N LYS A 372 4.24 -7.52 -8.09
CA LYS A 372 5.49 -7.33 -7.34
C LYS A 372 5.58 -8.31 -6.19
N ALA A 373 5.57 -9.59 -6.54
CA ALA A 373 5.69 -10.70 -5.61
C ALA A 373 6.54 -11.80 -6.25
N VAL A 374 7.07 -12.68 -5.41
CA VAL A 374 7.74 -13.90 -5.88
C VAL A 374 6.71 -14.97 -6.17
N PHE A 375 6.82 -15.65 -7.31
CA PHE A 375 5.91 -16.73 -7.71
C PHE A 375 6.53 -18.09 -7.43
N PHE A 376 5.85 -18.92 -6.63
CA PHE A 376 6.38 -20.23 -6.20
C PHE A 376 5.65 -21.41 -6.83
N ALA A 377 4.33 -21.37 -6.92
CA ALA A 377 3.52 -22.47 -7.41
C ALA A 377 2.39 -21.96 -8.30
N LEU A 378 2.12 -22.67 -9.39
CA LEU A 378 1.04 -22.38 -10.33
C LEU A 378 0.28 -23.67 -10.60
N ILE A 379 -1.04 -23.61 -10.52
CA ILE A 379 -1.94 -24.70 -10.90
C ILE A 379 -3.17 -24.14 -11.60
N GLN A 380 -3.86 -24.96 -12.38
CA GLN A 380 -5.17 -24.64 -12.93
C GLN A 380 -6.26 -25.33 -12.10
N GLN A 381 -7.35 -24.61 -11.80
CA GLN A 381 -8.59 -25.19 -11.31
C GLN A 381 -9.74 -24.56 -12.11
N ASP A 382 -10.58 -25.40 -12.72
CA ASP A 382 -11.57 -24.97 -13.70
C ASP A 382 -10.91 -24.14 -14.83
N ALA A 383 -11.42 -22.94 -15.12
CA ALA A 383 -10.86 -22.02 -16.11
C ALA A 383 -9.85 -21.00 -15.52
N GLN A 384 -9.57 -21.06 -14.21
CA GLN A 384 -8.73 -20.08 -13.54
C GLN A 384 -7.35 -20.65 -13.22
N LEU A 385 -6.34 -19.78 -13.31
CA LEU A 385 -5.02 -20.03 -12.78
C LEU A 385 -4.99 -19.64 -11.30
N LEU A 386 -4.36 -20.48 -10.48
CA LEU A 386 -4.11 -20.20 -9.08
C LEU A 386 -2.61 -20.12 -8.81
N LEU A 387 -2.20 -19.01 -8.23
CA LEU A 387 -0.80 -18.63 -8.06
C LEU A 387 -0.45 -18.43 -6.59
N GLY A 388 0.46 -19.26 -6.08
CA GLY A 388 1.05 -19.11 -4.75
C GLY A 388 2.23 -18.15 -4.76
N THR A 389 2.23 -17.18 -3.85
CA THR A 389 3.22 -16.09 -3.82
C THR A 389 3.92 -15.93 -2.47
N GLY A 390 5.05 -15.20 -2.49
CA GLY A 390 5.83 -14.85 -1.31
C GLY A 390 5.49 -13.51 -0.64
N ASN A 391 6.24 -13.19 0.42
CA ASN A 391 6.11 -12.04 1.34
C ASN A 391 4.88 -12.06 2.25
N GLU A 392 3.69 -12.26 1.67
CA GLU A 392 2.42 -12.22 2.40
C GLU A 392 1.60 -13.51 2.30
N ALA A 393 2.19 -14.62 1.84
CA ALA A 393 1.51 -15.90 1.64
C ALA A 393 0.14 -15.74 0.96
N GLN A 394 0.11 -15.03 -0.16
CA GLN A 394 -1.11 -14.79 -0.93
C GLN A 394 -1.28 -15.86 -2.01
N LEU A 395 -2.51 -16.35 -2.14
CA LEU A 395 -2.98 -17.13 -3.27
C LEU A 395 -3.82 -16.22 -4.16
N PHE A 396 -3.38 -16.01 -5.40
CA PHE A 396 -4.16 -15.29 -6.41
C PHE A 396 -4.98 -16.27 -7.25
N THR A 397 -6.18 -15.85 -7.62
CA THR A 397 -6.97 -16.41 -8.72
C THR A 397 -6.88 -15.46 -9.90
N ILE A 398 -6.62 -15.99 -11.09
CA ILE A 398 -6.39 -15.23 -12.31
C ILE A 398 -7.23 -15.86 -13.40
N ASP A 399 -8.07 -15.07 -14.04
CA ASP A 399 -8.74 -15.45 -15.27
C ASP A 399 -7.84 -15.09 -16.46
N PRO A 400 -7.26 -16.07 -17.17
CA PRO A 400 -6.35 -15.80 -18.28
C PRO A 400 -7.04 -15.25 -19.54
N GLU A 401 -8.37 -15.26 -19.62
CA GLU A 401 -9.11 -14.68 -20.76
C GLU A 401 -9.50 -13.22 -20.52
N THR A 402 -9.88 -12.87 -19.29
CA THR A 402 -10.30 -11.51 -18.91
C THR A 402 -9.20 -10.70 -18.21
N GLU A 403 -8.09 -11.34 -17.86
CA GLU A 403 -6.99 -10.80 -17.05
C GLU A 403 -7.44 -10.31 -15.65
N GLN A 404 -8.65 -10.69 -15.22
CA GLN A 404 -9.16 -10.37 -13.89
C GLN A 404 -8.41 -11.17 -12.82
N LYS A 405 -8.11 -10.51 -11.69
CA LYS A 405 -7.43 -11.14 -10.55
C LYS A 405 -8.15 -10.89 -9.23
N ALA A 406 -8.07 -11.85 -8.33
CA ALA A 406 -8.49 -11.69 -6.94
C ALA A 406 -7.55 -12.45 -6.00
N ILE A 407 -7.38 -11.94 -4.79
CA ILE A 407 -6.73 -12.71 -3.71
C ILE A 407 -7.76 -13.73 -3.24
N ALA A 408 -7.51 -15.02 -3.42
CA ALA A 408 -8.40 -16.08 -2.94
C ALA A 408 -8.13 -16.45 -1.48
N TYR A 409 -6.89 -16.28 -1.03
CA TYR A 409 -6.45 -16.58 0.32
C TYR A 409 -5.21 -15.78 0.69
N LYS A 410 -5.09 -15.40 1.97
CA LYS A 410 -3.90 -14.75 2.56
C LYS A 410 -3.72 -15.29 3.98
N ASP A 411 -2.58 -15.89 4.26
CA ASP A 411 -2.28 -16.34 5.62
C ASP A 411 -1.80 -15.17 6.51
N LYS A 412 -2.11 -15.23 7.81
CA LYS A 412 -1.74 -14.17 8.76
C LYS A 412 -0.32 -14.34 9.32
N GLU A 413 0.19 -15.56 9.34
CA GLU A 413 1.45 -15.91 9.99
C GLU A 413 2.53 -16.28 8.96
N ALA A 414 2.15 -17.09 7.97
CA ALA A 414 3.03 -17.56 6.93
C ALA A 414 3.48 -16.44 5.99
N SER A 415 4.68 -16.62 5.45
CA SER A 415 5.30 -15.66 4.54
C SER A 415 5.12 -16.03 3.08
N GLN A 416 4.92 -17.30 2.75
CA GLN A 416 4.84 -17.77 1.37
C GLN A 416 3.83 -18.91 1.24
N VAL A 417 3.20 -19.01 0.06
CA VAL A 417 2.51 -20.21 -0.42
C VAL A 417 3.42 -20.88 -1.45
N THR A 418 3.97 -22.04 -1.11
CA THR A 418 5.08 -22.68 -1.84
C THR A 418 4.67 -23.92 -2.62
N ALA A 419 3.53 -24.53 -2.31
CA ALA A 419 3.04 -25.72 -3.00
C ALA A 419 1.52 -25.72 -3.10
N LEU A 420 0.99 -26.28 -4.19
CA LEU A 420 -0.44 -26.36 -4.49
C LEU A 420 -0.79 -27.75 -5.03
N ALA A 421 -1.94 -28.29 -4.63
CA ALA A 421 -2.48 -29.52 -5.22
C ALA A 421 -4.02 -29.51 -5.21
N ASN A 422 -4.62 -29.93 -6.32
CA ASN A 422 -6.06 -30.15 -6.41
C ASN A 422 -6.42 -31.55 -5.91
N VAL A 423 -7.48 -31.65 -5.11
CA VAL A 423 -8.06 -32.92 -4.65
C VAL A 423 -9.57 -32.84 -4.82
N GLY A 424 -10.08 -33.37 -5.93
CA GLY A 424 -11.48 -33.14 -6.33
C GLY A 424 -11.74 -31.63 -6.49
N ASP A 425 -12.76 -31.13 -5.79
CA ASP A 425 -13.12 -29.69 -5.77
C ASP A 425 -12.34 -28.87 -4.72
N GLU A 426 -11.53 -29.50 -3.89
CA GLU A 426 -10.73 -28.83 -2.86
C GLU A 426 -9.31 -28.52 -3.37
N LEU A 427 -8.74 -27.43 -2.86
CA LEU A 427 -7.34 -27.05 -3.11
C LEU A 427 -6.55 -27.15 -1.80
N TYR A 428 -5.39 -27.76 -1.85
CA TYR A 428 -4.45 -27.80 -0.72
C TYR A 428 -3.25 -26.91 -1.00
N LEU A 429 -2.88 -26.13 0.02
CA LEU A 429 -1.75 -25.21 0.00
C LEU A 429 -0.71 -25.63 1.04
N GLY A 430 0.56 -25.62 0.64
CA GLY A 430 1.69 -25.71 1.54
C GLY A 430 2.30 -24.34 1.74
N THR A 431 2.55 -23.95 2.98
CA THR A 431 3.12 -22.64 3.30
C THR A 431 4.57 -22.71 3.79
N SER A 432 5.20 -21.53 3.91
CA SER A 432 6.54 -21.36 4.47
C SER A 432 6.59 -20.28 5.56
N ASN A 433 7.36 -20.57 6.61
CA ASN A 433 7.65 -19.69 7.75
C ASN A 433 6.38 -19.07 8.38
N PRO A 434 5.56 -19.88 9.08
CA PRO A 434 5.72 -21.31 9.34
C PRO A 434 5.13 -22.21 8.23
N ALA A 435 5.50 -23.50 8.28
CA ALA A 435 4.89 -24.53 7.44
C ALA A 435 3.51 -24.92 7.95
N LYS A 436 2.50 -24.78 7.10
CA LYS A 436 1.12 -25.16 7.34
C LYS A 436 0.54 -25.86 6.13
N LEU A 437 -0.30 -26.86 6.37
CA LEU A 437 -1.14 -27.46 5.34
C LEU A 437 -2.52 -26.79 5.44
N ILE A 438 -2.89 -26.02 4.44
CA ILE A 438 -4.18 -25.34 4.37
C ILE A 438 -5.06 -26.04 3.34
N ARG A 439 -6.29 -26.33 3.71
CA ARG A 439 -7.33 -26.81 2.79
C ARG A 439 -8.27 -25.68 2.47
N LEU A 440 -8.45 -25.38 1.19
CA LEU A 440 -9.31 -24.34 0.67
C LEU A 440 -10.49 -24.98 -0.09
N SER A 441 -11.67 -24.87 0.50
CA SER A 441 -12.94 -25.35 -0.09
C SER A 441 -13.35 -24.47 -1.27
N LYS A 442 -14.19 -24.97 -2.18
CA LYS A 442 -14.83 -24.15 -3.24
C LYS A 442 -15.91 -23.22 -2.66
N SER A 443 -16.43 -23.56 -1.48
CA SER A 443 -17.41 -22.77 -0.74
C SER A 443 -16.81 -21.48 -0.16
N PHE A 444 -17.66 -20.47 0.02
CA PHE A 444 -17.35 -19.27 0.79
C PHE A 444 -17.38 -19.54 2.29
N ALA A 445 -16.55 -18.81 3.04
CA ALA A 445 -16.61 -18.80 4.49
C ALA A 445 -18.00 -18.30 4.96
N PRO A 446 -18.59 -18.86 6.03
CA PRO A 446 -19.91 -18.47 6.49
C PRO A 446 -19.99 -17.00 6.97
N SER A 447 -18.85 -16.42 7.36
CA SER A 447 -18.73 -15.02 7.76
C SER A 447 -17.34 -14.48 7.49
N GLY A 448 -17.25 -13.18 7.23
CA GLY A 448 -16.01 -12.44 7.08
C GLY A 448 -16.21 -10.95 7.34
N THR A 449 -15.13 -10.24 7.67
CA THR A 449 -15.15 -8.81 7.96
C THR A 449 -14.22 -8.04 7.04
N PHE A 450 -14.64 -6.83 6.67
CA PHE A 450 -13.81 -5.79 6.08
C PHE A 450 -13.82 -4.57 7.01
N THR A 451 -12.66 -4.10 7.42
CA THR A 451 -12.48 -2.89 8.22
C THR A 451 -11.87 -1.81 7.34
N SER A 452 -12.52 -0.65 7.21
CA SER A 452 -12.02 0.44 6.37
C SER A 452 -10.74 1.05 6.92
N ASP A 453 -9.98 1.76 6.07
CA ASP A 453 -9.06 2.78 6.55
C ASP A 453 -9.81 3.94 7.24
N LEU A 454 -9.10 4.84 7.90
CA LEU A 454 -9.69 6.02 8.52
C LEU A 454 -10.23 6.98 7.45
N VAL A 455 -11.52 7.27 7.53
CA VAL A 455 -12.14 8.38 6.80
C VAL A 455 -11.85 9.66 7.57
N ASP A 456 -11.01 10.53 7.01
CA ASP A 456 -10.67 11.83 7.60
C ASP A 456 -11.60 12.94 7.09
N ALA A 457 -12.33 13.58 8.00
CA ALA A 457 -13.15 14.76 7.70
C ALA A 457 -12.35 16.08 7.73
N GLY A 458 -11.06 16.04 8.10
CA GLY A 458 -10.16 17.19 8.30
C GLY A 458 -10.38 17.94 9.61
N GLN A 459 -11.61 17.94 10.12
CA GLN A 459 -12.05 18.56 11.37
C GLN A 459 -13.08 17.65 12.07
N PRO A 460 -13.32 17.82 13.38
CA PRO A 460 -14.40 17.11 14.07
C PRO A 460 -15.76 17.31 13.37
N SER A 461 -16.37 16.21 12.94
CA SER A 461 -17.54 16.21 12.07
C SER A 461 -18.63 15.27 12.58
N MET A 462 -19.86 15.49 12.11
CA MET A 462 -20.97 14.55 12.30
C MET A 462 -21.03 13.59 11.11
N TRP A 463 -21.17 12.30 11.40
CA TRP A 463 -21.21 11.26 10.39
C TRP A 463 -22.66 10.97 9.96
N GLY A 464 -22.89 10.88 8.67
CA GLY A 464 -24.22 10.69 8.08
C GLY A 464 -24.60 9.21 7.93
N LYS A 465 -25.44 8.91 6.94
CA LYS A 465 -25.85 7.53 6.62
C LYS A 465 -24.88 6.88 5.64
N LEU A 466 -24.25 5.80 6.05
CA LEU A 466 -23.44 4.96 5.17
C LEU A 466 -24.35 4.31 4.11
N GLN A 467 -23.89 4.36 2.85
CA GLN A 467 -24.57 3.74 1.72
C GLN A 467 -23.62 2.76 1.05
N ILE A 468 -24.14 1.60 0.66
CA ILE A 468 -23.41 0.61 -0.14
C ILE A 468 -24.12 0.37 -1.47
N ASP A 469 -23.33 0.20 -2.52
CA ASP A 469 -23.76 -0.41 -3.79
C ASP A 469 -23.32 -1.87 -3.72
N ALA A 470 -24.27 -2.79 -3.54
CA ALA A 470 -23.99 -4.19 -3.33
C ALA A 470 -25.05 -5.08 -3.98
N ASP A 471 -24.63 -6.26 -4.43
CA ASP A 471 -25.51 -7.39 -4.70
C ASP A 471 -25.51 -8.30 -3.47
N ILE A 472 -26.68 -8.47 -2.84
CA ILE A 472 -26.83 -9.25 -1.61
C ILE A 472 -27.85 -10.35 -1.90
N PRO A 473 -27.41 -11.60 -2.16
CA PRO A 473 -28.31 -12.72 -2.35
C PRO A 473 -29.19 -12.98 -1.12
N ALA A 474 -30.36 -13.60 -1.32
CA ALA A 474 -31.35 -13.79 -0.25
C ALA A 474 -30.85 -14.63 0.95
N ALA A 475 -29.86 -15.50 0.72
CA ALA A 475 -29.21 -16.30 1.77
C ALA A 475 -28.07 -15.56 2.48
N CYS A 476 -27.80 -14.30 2.11
CA CYS A 476 -26.68 -13.52 2.63
C CYS A 476 -27.17 -12.24 3.34
N ARG A 477 -26.31 -11.68 4.19
CA ARG A 477 -26.52 -10.38 4.82
C ARG A 477 -25.22 -9.62 4.99
N VAL A 478 -25.34 -8.29 5.11
CA VAL A 478 -24.22 -7.39 5.41
C VAL A 478 -24.57 -6.61 6.67
N LEU A 479 -23.73 -6.70 7.69
CA LEU A 479 -23.83 -5.93 8.92
C LEU A 479 -22.79 -4.82 8.92
N MET A 480 -23.12 -3.67 9.50
CA MET A 480 -22.23 -2.52 9.61
C MET A 480 -22.06 -2.12 11.09
N SER A 481 -20.81 -1.89 11.48
CA SER A 481 -20.43 -1.20 12.72
C SER A 481 -19.53 0.00 12.37
N ALA A 482 -19.48 0.99 13.24
CA ALA A 482 -18.59 2.13 13.08
C ALA A 482 -17.94 2.53 14.41
N ARG A 483 -16.83 3.24 14.34
CA ARG A 483 -16.21 3.95 15.47
C ARG A 483 -15.62 5.27 14.98
N SER A 484 -15.30 6.16 15.90
CA SER A 484 -14.70 7.46 15.58
C SER A 484 -13.67 7.90 16.60
N GLY A 485 -12.76 8.79 16.18
CA GLY A 485 -11.66 9.29 17.01
C GLY A 485 -11.08 10.60 16.47
N ASN A 486 -10.20 11.22 17.24
CA ASN A 486 -9.54 12.48 16.86
C ASN A 486 -8.03 12.33 16.62
N VAL A 487 -7.53 11.09 16.64
CA VAL A 487 -6.12 10.73 16.40
C VAL A 487 -6.04 9.94 15.09
N GLU A 488 -5.00 10.20 14.30
CA GLU A 488 -4.76 9.54 13.01
C GLU A 488 -4.29 8.08 13.15
N ASP A 489 -3.91 7.65 14.36
CA ASP A 489 -3.59 6.25 14.66
C ASP A 489 -4.88 5.46 14.98
N PRO A 490 -5.30 4.48 14.14
CA PRO A 490 -6.50 3.68 14.38
C PRO A 490 -6.40 2.75 15.60
N ASN A 491 -5.20 2.56 16.17
CA ASN A 491 -4.97 1.75 17.36
C ASN A 491 -4.98 2.58 18.66
N ASP A 492 -5.15 3.90 18.55
CA ASP A 492 -5.19 4.77 19.72
C ASP A 492 -6.39 4.43 20.64
N PRO A 493 -6.18 4.27 21.96
CA PRO A 493 -7.22 3.87 22.89
C PRO A 493 -8.33 4.91 23.10
N THR A 494 -8.17 6.13 22.59
CA THR A 494 -9.18 7.20 22.67
C THR A 494 -10.28 7.09 21.63
N PHE A 495 -10.17 6.16 20.67
CA PHE A 495 -11.27 5.85 19.76
C PHE A 495 -12.49 5.34 20.53
N SER A 496 -13.68 5.71 20.04
CA SER A 496 -14.91 5.15 20.59
C SER A 496 -14.92 3.62 20.45
N PRO A 497 -15.62 2.90 21.35
CA PRO A 497 -15.97 1.51 21.07
C PRO A 497 -16.68 1.39 19.72
N TRP A 498 -16.58 0.21 19.11
CA TRP A 498 -17.39 -0.13 17.93
C TRP A 498 -18.87 -0.08 18.28
N THR A 499 -19.69 0.54 17.42
CA THR A 499 -21.14 0.51 17.56
C THR A 499 -21.68 -0.91 17.39
N GLN A 500 -22.88 -1.15 17.94
CA GLN A 500 -23.61 -2.39 17.67
C GLN A 500 -23.75 -2.61 16.16
N ALA A 501 -23.57 -3.85 15.73
CA ALA A 501 -23.71 -4.22 14.32
C ALA A 501 -25.18 -4.09 13.88
N VAL A 502 -25.41 -3.39 12.78
CA VAL A 502 -26.74 -3.15 12.19
C VAL A 502 -26.76 -3.69 10.77
N GLU A 503 -27.79 -4.44 10.41
CA GLU A 503 -27.96 -4.95 9.06
C GLU A 503 -28.21 -3.83 8.05
N VAL A 504 -27.50 -3.87 6.92
CA VAL A 504 -27.56 -2.87 5.87
C VAL A 504 -28.56 -3.30 4.80
N THR A 505 -29.82 -2.92 4.99
CA THR A 505 -30.90 -3.11 4.00
C THR A 505 -31.24 -1.81 3.25
N GLU A 506 -30.81 -0.67 3.79
CA GLU A 506 -30.94 0.67 3.23
C GLU A 506 -29.78 1.56 3.70
N ALA A 507 -29.85 2.87 3.46
CA ALA A 507 -28.85 3.81 3.99
C ALA A 507 -28.86 3.81 5.53
N THR A 508 -27.78 3.33 6.15
CA THR A 508 -27.69 3.09 7.60
C THR A 508 -26.97 4.24 8.32
N GLN A 509 -27.58 4.80 9.35
CA GLN A 509 -26.99 5.90 10.13
C GLN A 509 -25.71 5.45 10.86
N LEU A 510 -24.62 6.19 10.67
CA LEU A 510 -23.40 6.04 11.48
C LEU A 510 -23.66 6.69 12.84
N THR A 511 -23.77 5.88 13.89
CA THR A 511 -24.09 6.30 15.26
C THR A 511 -22.84 6.54 16.12
N CYS A 512 -21.72 6.90 15.49
CA CYS A 512 -20.48 7.23 16.18
C CYS A 512 -20.49 8.67 16.73
N PRO A 513 -19.73 8.96 17.80
CA PRO A 513 -19.58 10.31 18.34
C PRO A 513 -19.04 11.33 17.32
N LEU A 514 -19.25 12.61 17.58
CA LEU A 514 -18.62 13.70 16.82
C LEU A 514 -17.10 13.60 16.94
N SER A 515 -16.40 13.42 15.83
CA SER A 515 -14.93 13.28 15.80
C SER A 515 -14.39 13.52 14.39
N ARG A 516 -13.08 13.75 14.26
CA ARG A 516 -12.43 14.02 12.96
C ARG A 516 -12.34 12.78 12.07
N PHE A 517 -12.03 11.63 12.64
CA PHE A 517 -11.87 10.37 11.92
C PHE A 517 -13.04 9.43 12.20
N CYS A 518 -13.49 8.70 11.19
CA CYS A 518 -14.39 7.57 11.35
C CYS A 518 -13.84 6.34 10.65
N GLN A 519 -14.05 5.18 11.26
CA GLN A 519 -13.78 3.89 10.67
C GLN A 519 -15.06 3.08 10.67
N TYR A 520 -15.37 2.42 9.55
CA TYR A 520 -16.48 1.49 9.47
C TYR A 520 -15.97 0.06 9.30
N LYS A 521 -16.78 -0.90 9.73
CA LYS A 521 -16.53 -2.33 9.58
C LYS A 521 -17.78 -2.97 9.01
N LEU A 522 -17.61 -3.72 7.93
CA LEU A 522 -18.65 -4.51 7.30
C LEU A 522 -18.42 -5.98 7.64
N THR A 523 -19.44 -6.66 8.15
CA THR A 523 -19.46 -8.11 8.34
C THR A 523 -20.36 -8.70 7.28
N LEU A 524 -19.80 -9.51 6.38
CA LEU A 524 -20.54 -10.27 5.37
C LEU A 524 -20.85 -11.63 5.98
N GLU A 525 -22.04 -12.15 5.73
CA GLU A 525 -22.46 -13.48 6.18
C GLU A 525 -23.27 -14.18 5.11
N THR A 526 -23.16 -15.51 5.07
CA THR A 526 -23.94 -16.36 4.16
C THR A 526 -24.44 -17.62 4.87
N ALA A 527 -25.69 -17.99 4.62
CA ALA A 527 -26.27 -19.26 5.03
C ALA A 527 -26.12 -20.35 3.94
N GLU A 528 -25.75 -19.97 2.71
CA GLU A 528 -25.52 -20.87 1.59
C GLU A 528 -24.08 -20.78 1.10
N ALA A 529 -23.37 -21.91 1.16
CA ALA A 529 -21.93 -21.98 0.95
C ALA A 529 -21.46 -21.52 -0.46
N GLY A 530 -22.34 -21.52 -1.46
CA GLY A 530 -22.04 -21.08 -2.83
C GLY A 530 -22.38 -19.62 -3.13
N GLN A 531 -22.95 -18.87 -2.19
CA GLN A 531 -23.39 -17.48 -2.39
C GLN A 531 -22.58 -16.52 -1.50
N THR A 532 -22.36 -15.30 -1.99
CA THR A 532 -21.66 -14.26 -1.23
C THR A 532 -22.21 -12.87 -1.57
N PRO A 533 -22.30 -11.93 -0.60
CA PRO A 533 -22.49 -10.52 -0.91
C PRO A 533 -21.33 -9.99 -1.75
N VAL A 534 -21.63 -9.16 -2.75
CA VAL A 534 -20.64 -8.46 -3.57
C VAL A 534 -20.83 -6.96 -3.41
N ILE A 535 -19.94 -6.30 -2.69
CA ILE A 535 -20.00 -4.86 -2.42
C ILE A 535 -19.06 -4.13 -3.37
N ARG A 536 -19.60 -3.24 -4.20
CA ARG A 536 -18.85 -2.50 -5.25
C ARG A 536 -18.44 -1.10 -4.81
N LYS A 537 -19.29 -0.41 -4.05
CA LYS A 537 -19.02 0.97 -3.61
C LYS A 537 -19.53 1.21 -2.20
N ILE A 538 -18.79 2.01 -1.46
CA ILE A 538 -19.20 2.51 -0.14
C ILE A 538 -19.13 4.03 -0.17
N ALA A 539 -20.18 4.69 0.33
CA ALA A 539 -20.23 6.14 0.49
C ALA A 539 -20.43 6.49 1.96
N VAL A 540 -19.52 7.30 2.49
CA VAL A 540 -19.48 7.76 3.88
C VAL A 540 -19.69 9.28 3.90
N PRO A 541 -20.94 9.74 4.05
CA PRO A 541 -21.21 11.16 4.19
C PRO A 541 -20.83 11.68 5.57
N HIS A 542 -20.34 12.91 5.62
CA HIS A 542 -20.06 13.65 6.85
C HIS A 542 -20.36 15.14 6.68
N VAL A 543 -20.58 15.83 7.79
CA VAL A 543 -20.90 17.26 7.85
C VAL A 543 -19.93 17.94 8.80
N VAL A 544 -19.29 18.99 8.30
CA VAL A 544 -18.50 19.92 9.12
C VAL A 544 -19.43 21.07 9.54
N PRO A 545 -19.40 21.52 10.81
CA PRO A 545 -20.13 22.73 11.21
C PRO A 545 -19.68 23.95 10.40
N ASN A 546 -20.57 24.92 10.18
CA ASN A 546 -20.18 26.15 9.48
C ASN A 546 -19.12 26.91 10.30
N LEU A 547 -18.07 27.40 9.63
CA LEU A 547 -16.97 28.13 10.23
C LEU A 547 -16.93 29.55 9.68
N ALA A 548 -16.58 30.52 10.52
CA ALA A 548 -16.51 31.91 10.07
C ALA A 548 -15.31 32.12 9.14
N PRO A 549 -15.49 32.75 7.96
CA PRO A 549 -14.39 33.06 7.07
C PRO A 549 -13.40 34.03 7.74
N ARG A 550 -12.11 33.92 7.39
CA ARG A 550 -11.03 34.72 7.98
C ARG A 550 -10.35 35.59 6.94
N LEU A 551 -10.16 36.87 7.26
CA LEU A 551 -9.36 37.78 6.43
C LEU A 551 -7.90 37.82 6.90
N LEU A 552 -7.02 37.24 6.09
CA LEU A 552 -5.57 37.15 6.34
C LEU A 552 -4.83 38.45 6.02
N SER A 553 -5.34 39.27 5.11
CA SER A 553 -4.79 40.59 4.82
C SER A 553 -5.82 41.52 4.18
N VAL A 554 -5.68 42.82 4.44
CA VAL A 554 -6.38 43.90 3.74
C VAL A 554 -5.36 45.00 3.51
N THR A 555 -5.13 45.37 2.26
CA THR A 555 -4.15 46.37 1.86
C THR A 555 -4.77 47.32 0.85
N ALA A 556 -4.42 48.60 0.94
CA ALA A 556 -4.80 49.61 -0.03
C ALA A 556 -3.54 50.33 -0.53
N ALA A 557 -3.36 50.39 -1.84
CA ALA A 557 -2.20 51.02 -2.46
C ALA A 557 -2.60 51.78 -3.72
N ARG A 558 -1.83 52.82 -4.07
CA ARG A 558 -2.03 53.55 -5.33
C ARG A 558 -1.90 52.61 -6.52
N GLY A 559 -2.74 52.83 -7.52
CA GLY A 559 -2.78 52.08 -8.77
C GLY A 559 -1.75 52.54 -9.79
N ASP A 560 -2.09 52.36 -11.07
CA ASP A 560 -1.20 52.71 -12.17
C ASP A 560 -0.86 54.22 -12.13
N LYS A 561 0.42 54.55 -12.35
CA LYS A 561 0.91 55.92 -12.48
C LYS A 561 0.19 56.69 -13.58
N ASN A 562 -0.33 55.99 -14.59
CA ASN A 562 -1.10 56.59 -15.69
C ASN A 562 -2.56 56.91 -15.34
N LYS A 563 -3.06 56.49 -14.16
CA LYS A 563 -4.43 56.75 -13.69
C LYS A 563 -4.39 57.39 -12.29
N PRO A 564 -4.06 58.70 -12.20
CA PRO A 564 -3.99 59.40 -10.93
C PRO A 564 -5.35 59.39 -10.22
N GLY A 565 -5.33 59.13 -8.91
CA GLY A 565 -6.53 58.99 -8.07
C GLY A 565 -7.12 57.58 -8.00
N GLN A 566 -6.51 56.57 -8.63
CA GLN A 566 -6.96 55.18 -8.51
C GLN A 566 -6.21 54.45 -7.40
N PHE A 567 -6.92 53.79 -6.48
CA PHE A 567 -6.39 52.89 -5.46
C PHE A 567 -6.86 51.46 -5.71
N HIS A 568 -5.99 50.49 -5.43
CA HIS A 568 -6.33 49.07 -5.39
C HIS A 568 -6.42 48.61 -3.96
N ILE A 569 -7.61 48.16 -3.57
CA ILE A 569 -7.85 47.47 -2.31
C ILE A 569 -7.72 45.97 -2.61
N LYS A 570 -6.73 45.32 -2.02
CA LYS A 570 -6.49 43.87 -2.15
C LYS A 570 -6.63 43.20 -0.79
N TYR A 571 -7.30 42.05 -0.77
CA TYR A 571 -7.49 41.27 0.44
C TYR A 571 -7.38 39.78 0.16
N LYS A 572 -6.94 39.05 1.17
CA LYS A 572 -6.87 37.58 1.16
C LYS A 572 -7.80 37.05 2.24
N ALA A 573 -8.77 36.24 1.84
CA ALA A 573 -9.63 35.50 2.75
C ALA A 573 -9.33 33.99 2.68
N GLU A 574 -9.62 33.29 3.76
CA GLU A 574 -9.50 31.85 3.92
C GLU A 574 -10.77 31.35 4.60
N ASP A 575 -11.30 30.23 4.11
CA ASP A 575 -12.51 29.59 4.62
C ASP A 575 -12.28 28.08 4.68
N ASP A 576 -12.39 27.51 5.89
CA ASP A 576 -11.96 26.14 6.17
C ASP A 576 -12.93 25.09 5.59
N ASN A 577 -14.19 25.46 5.35
CA ASN A 577 -15.21 24.61 4.72
C ASN A 577 -15.39 24.86 3.21
N ASN A 578 -14.59 25.76 2.63
CA ASN A 578 -14.60 26.15 1.21
C ASN A 578 -15.96 26.70 0.74
N ASP A 579 -16.61 27.49 1.58
CA ASP A 579 -17.84 28.20 1.23
C ASP A 579 -17.59 29.32 0.21
N THR A 580 -18.64 29.66 -0.54
CA THR A 580 -18.59 30.77 -1.50
C THR A 580 -18.68 32.09 -0.76
N LEU A 581 -17.59 32.86 -0.77
CA LEU A 581 -17.51 34.13 -0.04
C LEU A 581 -17.93 35.33 -0.89
N ILE A 582 -18.58 36.27 -0.22
CA ILE A 582 -18.79 37.64 -0.69
C ILE A 582 -18.17 38.64 0.27
N TYR A 583 -17.91 39.84 -0.23
CA TYR A 583 -17.18 40.88 0.47
C TYR A 583 -17.99 42.17 0.52
N LYS A 584 -17.99 42.80 1.69
CA LYS A 584 -18.44 44.17 1.91
C LYS A 584 -17.22 45.04 2.23
N ILE A 585 -17.07 46.15 1.52
CA ILE A 585 -15.93 47.06 1.61
C ILE A 585 -16.40 48.41 2.13
N GLU A 586 -15.77 48.88 3.21
CA GLU A 586 -16.08 50.15 3.86
C GLU A 586 -14.79 50.92 4.12
N PHE A 587 -14.86 52.25 4.17
CA PHE A 587 -13.71 53.11 4.47
C PHE A 587 -14.07 54.18 5.49
N ARG A 588 -13.05 54.73 6.15
CA ARG A 588 -13.18 55.91 7.01
C ARG A 588 -11.92 56.75 7.00
N LYS A 589 -12.06 58.05 7.22
CA LYS A 589 -10.92 58.93 7.52
C LYS A 589 -10.49 58.71 8.97
N LEU A 590 -9.19 58.64 9.21
CA LEU A 590 -8.61 58.40 10.53
C LEU A 590 -9.11 59.47 11.51
N GLY A 591 -9.61 59.05 12.67
CA GLY A 591 -10.23 59.92 13.67
C GLY A 591 -11.75 60.10 13.55
N ARG A 592 -12.38 59.63 12.46
CA ARG A 592 -13.86 59.56 12.36
C ARG A 592 -14.38 58.21 12.87
N ALA A 593 -15.53 58.23 13.52
CA ALA A 593 -16.16 57.01 14.05
C ALA A 593 -16.96 56.22 12.99
N GLU A 594 -17.56 56.93 12.03
CA GLU A 594 -18.46 56.35 11.03
C GLU A 594 -17.70 55.71 9.86
N TRP A 595 -18.20 54.55 9.42
CA TRP A 595 -17.72 53.82 8.25
C TRP A 595 -18.64 54.09 7.06
N ILE A 596 -18.06 54.42 5.91
CA ILE A 596 -18.77 54.70 4.66
C ILE A 596 -18.63 53.49 3.75
N LYS A 597 -19.73 53.02 3.16
CA LYS A 597 -19.73 51.87 2.25
C LYS A 597 -19.16 52.24 0.88
N LEU A 598 -18.20 51.44 0.39
CA LEU A 598 -17.73 51.49 -1.00
C LEU A 598 -18.50 50.49 -1.86
N GLU A 599 -18.60 49.24 -1.40
CA GLU A 599 -19.21 48.16 -2.17
C GLU A 599 -19.79 47.09 -1.23
N ASP A 600 -20.79 46.36 -1.72
CA ASP A 600 -21.48 45.26 -1.03
C ASP A 600 -21.74 44.10 -2.00
N ASP A 601 -21.90 42.87 -1.49
CA ASP A 601 -22.14 41.67 -2.31
C ASP A 601 -21.12 41.50 -3.47
N PHE A 602 -19.84 41.66 -3.15
CA PHE A 602 -18.74 41.60 -4.12
C PHE A 602 -17.97 40.29 -4.03
N ASP A 603 -17.59 39.66 -5.14
CA ASP A 603 -17.00 38.30 -5.13
C ASP A 603 -15.53 38.22 -5.58
N LYS A 604 -14.89 39.36 -5.90
CA LYS A 604 -13.49 39.39 -6.35
C LYS A 604 -12.55 39.70 -5.18
N PRO A 605 -11.30 39.18 -5.17
CA PRO A 605 -10.34 39.43 -4.09
C PRO A 605 -9.67 40.82 -4.16
N ARG A 606 -10.13 41.69 -5.06
CA ARG A 606 -9.59 43.04 -5.26
C ARG A 606 -10.67 44.01 -5.72
N PHE A 607 -10.60 45.24 -5.27
CA PHE A 607 -11.49 46.33 -5.66
C PHE A 607 -10.68 47.55 -6.12
N GLU A 608 -11.14 48.22 -7.17
CA GLU A 608 -10.55 49.45 -7.69
C GLU A 608 -11.38 50.64 -7.22
N TRP A 609 -10.77 51.53 -6.44
CA TRP A 609 -11.43 52.70 -5.86
C TRP A 609 -10.90 54.00 -6.49
N ASP A 610 -11.81 54.88 -6.94
CA ASP A 610 -11.48 56.25 -7.33
C ASP A 610 -11.50 57.17 -6.09
N THR A 611 -10.33 57.62 -5.66
CA THR A 611 -10.14 58.45 -4.47
C THR A 611 -10.35 59.94 -4.71
N LYS A 612 -10.69 60.36 -5.93
CA LYS A 612 -11.11 61.75 -6.20
C LYS A 612 -12.47 62.08 -5.59
N THR A 613 -13.21 61.06 -5.17
CA THR A 613 -14.51 61.21 -4.51
C THR A 613 -14.40 61.54 -3.02
N VAL A 614 -13.18 61.63 -2.48
CA VAL A 614 -12.93 61.92 -1.06
C VAL A 614 -11.90 63.03 -0.90
N GLU A 615 -11.94 63.69 0.26
CA GLU A 615 -10.94 64.68 0.65
C GLU A 615 -9.57 64.04 0.90
N ASP A 616 -8.51 64.85 0.86
CA ASP A 616 -7.17 64.39 1.18
C ASP A 616 -7.03 64.08 2.68
N GLY A 617 -6.18 63.11 3.01
CA GLY A 617 -5.91 62.71 4.38
C GLY A 617 -5.54 61.24 4.56
N ARG A 618 -5.56 60.80 5.82
CA ARG A 618 -5.25 59.41 6.22
C ARG A 618 -6.53 58.60 6.36
N TYR A 619 -6.57 57.42 5.75
CA TYR A 619 -7.74 56.55 5.65
C TYR A 619 -7.43 55.12 6.07
N GLU A 620 -8.47 54.41 6.50
CA GLU A 620 -8.48 52.98 6.73
C GLU A 620 -9.62 52.34 5.93
N VAL A 621 -9.42 51.11 5.47
CA VAL A 621 -10.46 50.30 4.83
C VAL A 621 -10.75 49.08 5.69
N ARG A 622 -12.05 48.80 5.91
CA ARG A 622 -12.55 47.56 6.48
C ARG A 622 -13.12 46.69 5.37
N VAL A 623 -12.68 45.45 5.32
CA VAL A 623 -13.30 44.41 4.48
C VAL A 623 -13.96 43.39 5.40
N THR A 624 -15.20 43.03 5.09
CA THR A 624 -15.95 41.97 5.76
C THR A 624 -16.22 40.87 4.75
N ALA A 625 -15.75 39.66 4.98
CA ALA A 625 -16.04 38.47 4.21
C ALA A 625 -17.23 37.74 4.85
N SER A 626 -18.21 37.30 4.04
CA SER A 626 -19.38 36.55 4.49
C SER A 626 -19.59 35.32 3.62
N ASP A 627 -20.01 34.22 4.26
CA ASP A 627 -20.28 32.91 3.66
C ASP A 627 -21.76 32.75 3.20
N GLU A 628 -22.52 33.85 3.15
CA GLU A 628 -23.97 33.80 3.04
C GLU A 628 -24.52 33.23 1.72
N ARG A 629 -23.68 33.10 0.68
CA ARG A 629 -24.06 32.40 -0.56
C ARG A 629 -24.10 30.88 -0.40
N SER A 630 -23.32 30.32 0.52
CA SER A 630 -23.35 28.90 0.87
C SER A 630 -24.31 28.58 2.01
N ASN A 631 -24.73 29.60 2.78
CA ASN A 631 -25.38 29.43 4.08
C ASN A 631 -26.79 30.01 4.15
N THR A 632 -27.61 29.50 5.07
CA THR A 632 -28.92 30.08 5.36
C THR A 632 -28.77 31.36 6.19
N THR A 633 -29.84 32.17 6.26
CA THR A 633 -29.87 33.37 7.13
C THR A 633 -29.61 33.07 8.61
N ALA A 634 -29.87 31.83 9.06
CA ALA A 634 -29.65 31.40 10.44
C ALA A 634 -28.22 30.90 10.70
N THR A 635 -27.48 30.51 9.66
CA THR A 635 -26.18 29.85 9.79
C THR A 635 -25.01 30.65 9.23
N LYS A 636 -25.28 31.72 8.47
CA LYS A 636 -24.23 32.55 7.89
C LYS A 636 -23.33 33.17 8.96
N LEU A 637 -22.04 33.19 8.69
CA LEU A 637 -21.02 33.83 9.48
C LEU A 637 -20.24 34.84 8.63
N SER A 638 -19.50 35.69 9.32
CA SER A 638 -18.67 36.70 8.67
C SER A 638 -17.42 37.00 9.50
N GLY A 639 -16.31 37.23 8.84
CA GLY A 639 -15.09 37.77 9.44
C GLY A 639 -14.79 39.15 8.86
N SER A 640 -14.17 40.04 9.63
CA SER A 640 -13.76 41.36 9.14
C SER A 640 -12.34 41.70 9.54
N ARG A 641 -11.68 42.54 8.73
CA ARG A 641 -10.36 43.06 9.00
C ARG A 641 -10.22 44.50 8.49
N ILE A 642 -9.49 45.30 9.25
CA ILE A 642 -9.15 46.68 8.93
C ILE A 642 -7.71 46.71 8.40
N SER A 643 -7.46 47.51 7.35
CA SER A 643 -6.13 47.75 6.80
C SER A 643 -5.27 48.61 7.73
N ASP A 644 -3.96 48.62 7.52
CA ASP A 644 -3.14 49.70 8.05
C ASP A 644 -3.58 51.05 7.45
N PRO A 645 -3.39 52.17 8.16
CA PRO A 645 -3.71 53.48 7.64
C PRO A 645 -2.86 53.82 6.40
N PHE A 646 -3.49 54.43 5.40
CA PHE A 646 -2.82 54.89 4.17
C PHE A 646 -3.22 56.32 3.82
N VAL A 647 -2.41 56.98 3.00
CA VAL A 647 -2.59 58.39 2.63
C VAL A 647 -3.24 58.50 1.26
N ILE A 648 -4.35 59.24 1.21
CA ILE A 648 -4.95 59.75 -0.01
C ILE A 648 -4.54 61.21 -0.14
N ASP A 649 -3.90 61.52 -1.27
CA ASP A 649 -3.49 62.86 -1.63
C ASP A 649 -3.70 63.03 -3.14
N ASN A 650 -4.70 63.83 -3.49
CA ASN A 650 -5.06 64.21 -4.83
C ASN A 650 -4.67 65.66 -5.14
N THR A 651 -4.23 66.43 -4.14
CA THR A 651 -3.76 67.80 -4.32
C THR A 651 -2.34 67.80 -4.88
N ALA A 652 -2.07 68.69 -5.84
CA ALA A 652 -0.74 68.82 -6.42
C ALA A 652 0.16 69.65 -5.51
N PRO A 653 1.49 69.37 -5.48
CA PRO A 653 2.44 70.22 -4.78
C PRO A 653 2.38 71.67 -5.28
N VAL A 654 2.56 72.63 -4.37
CA VAL A 654 2.46 74.06 -4.66
C VAL A 654 3.81 74.74 -4.46
N ILE A 655 4.18 75.65 -5.37
CA ILE A 655 5.31 76.56 -5.18
C ILE A 655 4.87 77.69 -4.26
N THR A 656 5.45 77.78 -3.06
CA THR A 656 5.08 78.75 -2.02
C THR A 656 5.90 80.03 -2.09
N ASP A 657 7.17 79.94 -2.48
CA ASP A 657 8.06 81.08 -2.71
C ASP A 657 8.90 80.89 -3.97
N SER A 658 9.21 81.98 -4.67
CA SER A 658 10.12 81.96 -5.82
C SER A 658 10.93 83.25 -5.90
N LYS A 659 12.26 83.11 -6.03
CA LYS A 659 13.19 84.24 -6.07
C LYS A 659 14.15 84.07 -7.24
N LEU A 660 14.17 85.05 -8.14
CA LEU A 660 15.14 85.12 -9.23
C LEU A 660 16.27 86.08 -8.86
N LYS A 661 17.51 85.60 -8.86
CA LYS A 661 18.71 86.41 -8.67
C LYS A 661 19.54 86.40 -9.95
N THR A 662 19.88 87.58 -10.45
CA THR A 662 20.86 87.79 -11.52
C THR A 662 22.25 87.93 -10.92
N GLN A 663 23.21 87.07 -11.29
CA GLN A 663 24.61 87.26 -10.94
C GLN A 663 25.36 87.94 -12.10
N ASN A 664 26.05 89.05 -11.78
CA ASN A 664 26.80 89.97 -12.66
C ASN A 664 26.00 90.76 -13.72
N PRO A 665 25.62 92.02 -13.43
CA PRO A 665 24.99 92.91 -14.41
C PRO A 665 25.99 93.67 -15.31
N VAL A 666 27.28 93.34 -15.32
CA VAL A 666 28.30 94.09 -16.10
C VAL A 666 29.03 93.20 -17.12
N LEU A 667 28.90 93.65 -18.37
CA LEU A 667 29.25 93.09 -19.67
C LEU A 667 30.69 92.59 -19.86
N SER A 668 30.82 91.36 -20.38
CA SER A 668 31.52 91.16 -21.65
C SER A 668 30.76 90.10 -22.47
N ALA A 669 30.56 90.35 -23.77
CA ALA A 669 29.67 89.59 -24.65
C ALA A 669 30.15 88.15 -24.98
N ALA A 670 31.07 87.59 -24.19
CA ALA A 670 31.62 86.25 -24.36
C ALA A 670 31.29 85.28 -23.20
N GLU A 671 30.74 85.76 -22.08
CA GLU A 671 30.26 84.93 -20.96
C GLU A 671 28.83 85.35 -20.58
N GLY A 672 27.84 84.51 -20.89
CA GLY A 672 26.42 84.82 -20.66
C GLY A 672 26.09 85.08 -19.18
N SER A 673 25.12 85.96 -18.93
CA SER A 673 24.61 86.25 -17.59
C SER A 673 24.03 84.99 -16.93
N LYS A 674 24.45 84.67 -15.70
CA LYS A 674 23.88 83.55 -14.94
C LYS A 674 22.66 84.01 -14.14
N LEU A 675 21.54 83.31 -14.35
CA LEU A 675 20.31 83.47 -13.59
C LEU A 675 20.18 82.31 -12.60
N THR A 676 19.89 82.62 -11.34
CA THR A 676 19.58 81.62 -10.31
C THR A 676 18.14 81.79 -9.86
N LEU A 677 17.30 80.78 -10.11
CA LEU A 677 15.93 80.71 -9.62
C LEU A 677 15.89 79.79 -8.40
N SER A 678 15.54 80.35 -7.24
CA SER A 678 15.28 79.58 -6.01
C SER A 678 13.76 79.38 -5.88
N LEU A 679 13.34 78.15 -5.59
CA LEU A 679 11.93 77.76 -5.42
C LEU A 679 11.75 77.07 -4.06
N GLU A 680 10.67 77.42 -3.37
CA GLU A 680 10.17 76.65 -2.23
C GLU A 680 8.92 75.90 -2.69
N ILE A 681 8.91 74.57 -2.56
CA ILE A 681 7.81 73.71 -2.99
C ILE A 681 7.32 72.93 -1.79
N LYS A 682 6.01 72.95 -1.56
CA LYS A 682 5.37 72.30 -0.42
C LYS A 682 4.26 71.36 -0.87
N ASP A 683 4.20 70.21 -0.21
CA ASP A 683 3.11 69.25 -0.31
C ASP A 683 2.64 68.86 1.12
N GLU A 684 1.34 68.60 1.30
CA GLU A 684 0.78 68.44 2.65
C GLU A 684 0.83 67.00 3.17
N PHE A 685 0.58 66.01 2.30
CA PHE A 685 0.42 64.62 2.73
C PHE A 685 1.44 63.66 2.10
N THR A 686 2.09 64.03 1.00
CA THR A 686 3.13 63.23 0.35
C THR A 686 4.48 63.94 0.28
N VAL A 687 5.52 63.17 -0.05
CA VAL A 687 6.88 63.68 -0.20
C VAL A 687 7.14 64.00 -1.65
N ILE A 688 7.78 65.15 -1.90
CA ILE A 688 8.21 65.54 -3.25
C ILE A 688 9.33 64.61 -3.69
N GLY A 689 9.15 63.86 -4.77
CA GLY A 689 10.15 62.88 -5.22
C GLY A 689 11.12 63.40 -6.28
N LYS A 690 10.76 64.44 -7.03
CA LYS A 690 11.54 64.99 -8.14
C LYS A 690 11.07 66.40 -8.47
N VAL A 691 12.01 67.29 -8.76
CA VAL A 691 11.74 68.59 -9.37
C VAL A 691 12.41 68.65 -10.75
N SER A 692 11.73 69.23 -11.72
CA SER A 692 12.28 69.47 -13.06
C SER A 692 11.74 70.78 -13.61
N TYR A 693 12.54 71.46 -14.41
CA TYR A 693 12.20 72.73 -15.02
C TYR A 693 12.53 72.72 -16.52
N THR A 694 11.89 73.62 -17.27
CA THR A 694 12.22 73.93 -18.66
C THR A 694 12.25 75.45 -18.81
N VAL A 695 13.08 75.96 -19.70
CA VAL A 695 13.19 77.38 -20.03
C VAL A 695 12.66 77.59 -21.44
N ASP A 696 11.87 78.64 -21.64
CA ASP A 696 11.24 79.00 -22.93
C ASP A 696 10.36 77.92 -23.55
N SER A 697 9.77 77.06 -22.72
CA SER A 697 8.86 75.98 -23.15
C SER A 697 9.48 74.99 -24.14
N ASN A 698 10.82 74.85 -24.16
CA ASN A 698 11.49 73.79 -24.90
C ASN A 698 11.07 72.40 -24.38
N ALA A 699 11.12 71.39 -25.25
CA ALA A 699 10.71 70.02 -24.92
C ALA A 699 11.64 69.33 -23.89
N ASP A 700 12.85 69.87 -23.67
CA ASP A 700 13.87 69.26 -22.83
C ASP A 700 13.73 69.67 -21.36
N TRP A 701 13.21 68.76 -20.54
CA TRP A 701 13.09 68.94 -19.09
C TRP A 701 14.41 68.68 -18.38
N VAL A 702 14.92 69.67 -17.64
CA VAL A 702 16.13 69.57 -16.83
C VAL A 702 15.74 69.25 -15.39
N SER A 703 16.39 68.24 -14.78
CA SER A 703 16.14 67.90 -13.37
C SER A 703 16.84 68.91 -12.45
N ALA A 704 16.16 69.34 -11.39
CA ALA A 704 16.71 70.21 -10.35
C ALA A 704 16.77 69.43 -9.03
N LEU A 705 17.86 69.57 -8.28
CA LEU A 705 18.01 68.96 -6.96
C LEU A 705 17.86 70.02 -5.86
N PRO A 706 17.41 69.63 -4.66
CA PRO A 706 17.43 70.50 -3.48
C PRO A 706 18.86 70.90 -3.10
N ASP A 707 19.01 72.00 -2.37
CA ASP A 707 20.33 72.55 -1.99
C ASP A 707 21.16 71.57 -1.14
N ASP A 708 20.52 70.70 -0.36
CA ASP A 708 21.14 69.66 0.48
C ASP A 708 21.11 68.26 -0.17
N MET A 709 20.65 68.17 -1.42
CA MET A 709 20.54 66.96 -2.22
C MET A 709 19.47 65.95 -1.75
N VAL A 710 18.62 66.30 -0.77
CA VAL A 710 17.54 65.43 -0.27
C VAL A 710 16.20 66.12 -0.41
N TYR A 711 15.21 65.46 -1.02
CA TYR A 711 13.85 66.00 -1.08
C TYR A 711 13.10 65.71 0.22
N ASP A 712 13.52 66.33 1.31
CA ASP A 712 12.84 66.28 2.59
C ASP A 712 12.50 67.69 3.10
N THR A 713 11.85 67.76 4.25
CA THR A 713 11.42 69.02 4.85
C THR A 713 12.59 69.60 5.66
N THR A 714 13.45 70.42 5.06
CA THR A 714 14.38 71.25 5.83
C THR A 714 13.60 72.39 6.49
N THR A 715 13.51 72.40 7.83
CA THR A 715 13.29 73.65 8.57
C THR A 715 14.44 74.62 8.39
#